data_AF-K3XA29-F1
#
_entry.id   AF-K3XA29-F1
#
_cell.length_a   1.000
_cell.length_b   1.000
_cell.length_c   1.000
_cell.angle_alpha   90.00
_cell.angle_beta   90.00
_cell.angle_gamma   90.00
#
_symmetry.space_group_name_H-M   'P 1'
#
loop_
_entity.id
_entity.type
_entity.pdbx_description
1 polymer ?
#
loop_
_entity_poly.entity_id
_entity_poly.type
_entity_poly.pdbx_seq_one_letter_code
_entity_poly.pdbx_strand_id
1 'polypeptide(L)'
;METSARAFVLDAQGQEDLLKEALRNTRDQAFRMKRSMDTGELNGVLKHAAEVLRELRTSLLSPKNYYQLCASSSVLDELRHLESYVEDLHKSGTSIRSLYERVQSSGNVLPRLYLLVTVGSVYIKSKEAPAREVLTDLVEMTKGVQYPLRGLFLRNYLSICVKDKLPDVGSEYEGDGGTTEDAIAFLLQNFSETNRLWIRMQTQKAGAAASKDKAQREKERQDLRILIGTSLVRLSQMEGITLSVYSSQVLPKVLEIIVTCKDKIAQQYLMDCVIHVFPDEFHLQNFEKMLTTMGQLHAGVDVAAILLALLERLTKYHETMQGDSKTTSHPQLLSYGADVESAQKKQNEIFHLVLHRVLKLTLNGDVEALKTLASPLESIMALFAGFTTFTLKCFEATHRTTFLRDVMKCCLTFLQEQQQQFQDDANAKTTVYKYLKELLLHAMGELNLRDLMDVEFVSELLKLLPWKTTRKVVVLEWVQILLRRHEQVNSVDQVEFLTELLTPLIRDDPHDMPLPVEPLSTGTDRDDDFEMEQTNLSKVIHLMHCDDLDAKFQIFTVARRAFGQGGVFRIRFTLIPLIFQSLSLVRDLDNKKDRFKTLPREVLQFVHEMVTALASKLEQMSVTCVNLFLQCALVSDACGFEAIAYEFITQAFIVYEDQITHSKEQWKALELMVTSLRATRKLSNANYEVLATKTTQHAAKLLKKHEQAAMVLNLLAGLRPDLFILFPSQYLYFFEAKTPEVTQNYLNGLLALVKDHLENMEHGQTRSECEIRYRDILRYMDSKAIITSSSSGSFTVSS
;
A
#
# COMPACT_ATOMS: atom_id res chain seq x y z
N MET A 1 23.03 -64.49 -9.13
CA MET A 1 21.73 -64.08 -9.66
C MET A 1 21.00 -63.31 -8.57
N GLU A 2 21.36 -62.04 -8.40
CA GLU A 2 20.66 -61.11 -7.50
C GLU A 2 19.53 -60.47 -8.31
N THR A 3 18.30 -60.92 -8.07
CA THR A 3 17.11 -60.28 -8.61
C THR A 3 16.98 -58.91 -7.97
N SER A 4 17.22 -57.88 -8.77
CA SER A 4 16.79 -56.50 -8.53
C SER A 4 15.31 -56.50 -8.16
N ALA A 5 15.01 -56.48 -6.86
CA ALA A 5 13.66 -56.27 -6.35
C ALA A 5 13.26 -54.84 -6.69
N ARG A 6 12.64 -54.65 -7.87
CA ARG A 6 11.86 -53.46 -8.18
C ARG A 6 10.92 -53.21 -6.99
N ALA A 7 11.11 -52.10 -6.29
CA ALA A 7 10.18 -51.68 -5.25
C ALA A 7 8.78 -51.63 -5.88
N PHE A 8 7.85 -52.44 -5.36
CA PHE A 8 6.47 -52.48 -5.79
C PHE A 8 5.82 -51.14 -5.42
N VAL A 9 5.77 -50.20 -6.36
CA VAL A 9 5.09 -48.92 -6.18
C VAL A 9 3.65 -49.11 -6.64
N LEU A 10 2.72 -49.07 -5.69
CA LEU A 10 1.30 -49.08 -6.00
C LEU A 10 0.92 -47.79 -6.73
N ASP A 11 0.06 -47.94 -7.73
CA ASP A 11 -0.62 -46.82 -8.37
C ASP A 11 -1.57 -46.11 -7.38
N ALA A 12 -2.07 -44.94 -7.76
CA ALA A 12 -2.96 -44.15 -6.90
C ALA A 12 -4.21 -44.94 -6.48
N GLN A 13 -4.71 -45.81 -7.36
CA GLN A 13 -5.86 -46.67 -7.09
C GLN A 13 -5.50 -47.78 -6.09
N GLY A 14 -4.38 -48.49 -6.28
CA GLY A 14 -3.92 -49.51 -5.33
C GLY A 14 -3.56 -48.95 -3.95
N GLN A 15 -3.07 -47.72 -3.87
CA GLN A 15 -2.89 -46.99 -2.61
C GLN A 15 -4.21 -46.78 -1.86
N GLU A 16 -5.29 -46.45 -2.59
CA GLU A 16 -6.61 -46.20 -2.03
C GLU A 16 -7.31 -47.50 -1.60
N ASP A 17 -7.17 -48.56 -2.39
CA ASP A 17 -7.76 -49.87 -2.09
C ASP A 17 -7.11 -50.49 -0.84
N LEU A 18 -5.78 -50.41 -0.71
CA LEU A 18 -5.08 -50.83 0.51
C LEU A 18 -5.47 -50.01 1.73
N LEU A 19 -5.70 -48.70 1.56
CA LEU A 19 -6.18 -47.86 2.65
C LEU A 19 -7.59 -48.30 3.09
N LYS A 20 -8.49 -48.58 2.14
CA LYS A 20 -9.85 -49.07 2.44
C LYS A 20 -9.82 -50.42 3.17
N GLU A 21 -8.96 -51.33 2.74
CA GLU A 21 -8.77 -52.63 3.40
C GLU A 21 -8.24 -52.46 4.83
N ALA A 22 -7.18 -51.67 5.02
CA ALA A 22 -6.62 -51.41 6.35
C ALA A 22 -7.64 -50.73 7.29
N LEU A 23 -8.43 -49.78 6.78
CA LEU A 23 -9.50 -49.12 7.54
C LEU A 23 -10.61 -50.10 7.91
N ARG A 24 -11.00 -51.01 7.00
CA ARG A 24 -11.99 -52.04 7.27
C ARG A 24 -11.51 -53.00 8.36
N ASN A 25 -10.28 -53.51 8.24
CA ASN A 25 -9.68 -54.39 9.24
C ASN A 25 -9.60 -53.71 10.61
N THR A 26 -9.21 -52.44 10.62
CA THR A 26 -9.16 -51.65 11.85
C THR A 26 -10.54 -51.56 12.51
N ARG A 27 -11.60 -51.25 11.74
CA ARG A 27 -12.97 -51.19 12.26
C ARG A 27 -13.46 -52.54 12.79
N ASP A 28 -13.17 -53.62 12.07
CA ASP A 28 -13.59 -54.97 12.47
C ASP A 28 -12.91 -55.41 13.78
N GLN A 29 -11.61 -55.12 13.94
CA GLN A 29 -10.88 -55.42 15.18
C GLN A 29 -11.24 -54.47 16.31
N ALA A 30 -11.47 -53.19 16.03
CA ALA A 30 -11.94 -52.22 17.02
C ALA A 30 -13.32 -52.57 17.57
N PHE A 31 -14.23 -53.05 16.73
CA PHE A 31 -15.54 -53.54 17.17
C PHE A 31 -15.39 -54.73 18.15
N ARG A 32 -14.49 -55.67 17.83
CA ARG A 32 -14.19 -56.80 18.73
C ARG A 32 -13.52 -56.33 20.03
N MET A 33 -12.63 -55.34 19.95
CA MET A 33 -12.00 -54.72 21.10
C MET A 33 -13.04 -54.13 22.06
N LYS A 34 -13.97 -53.31 21.55
CA LYS A 34 -15.06 -52.71 22.35
C LYS A 34 -15.97 -53.78 22.96
N ARG A 35 -16.33 -54.80 22.19
CA ARG A 35 -17.10 -55.93 22.73
C ARG A 35 -16.37 -56.66 23.86
N SER A 36 -15.06 -56.85 23.75
CA SER A 36 -14.25 -57.42 24.84
C SER A 36 -14.12 -56.50 26.05
N MET A 37 -14.22 -55.18 25.87
CA MET A 37 -14.28 -54.20 26.96
C MET A 37 -15.60 -54.35 27.72
N ASP A 38 -16.73 -54.47 27.01
CA ASP A 38 -18.06 -54.67 27.61
C ASP A 38 -18.15 -55.97 28.42
N THR A 39 -17.45 -57.02 27.97
CA THR A 39 -17.39 -58.31 28.68
C THR A 39 -16.34 -58.35 29.80
N GLY A 40 -15.52 -57.31 29.97
CA GLY A 40 -14.45 -57.25 30.98
C GLY A 40 -13.24 -58.16 30.69
N GLU A 41 -13.08 -58.66 29.46
CA GLU A 41 -12.00 -59.58 29.10
C GLU A 41 -10.71 -58.84 28.69
N LEU A 42 -9.89 -58.44 29.67
CA LEU A 42 -8.67 -57.64 29.46
C LEU A 42 -7.68 -58.23 28.43
N ASN A 43 -7.49 -59.55 28.43
CA ASN A 43 -6.61 -60.21 27.45
C ASN A 43 -7.18 -60.14 26.02
N GLY A 44 -8.50 -60.22 25.87
CA GLY A 44 -9.19 -60.04 24.59
C GLY A 44 -9.03 -58.61 24.08
N VAL A 45 -9.22 -57.62 24.96
CA VAL A 45 -9.04 -56.19 24.66
C VAL A 45 -7.63 -55.90 24.14
N LEU A 46 -6.58 -56.30 24.88
CA LEU A 46 -5.20 -56.05 24.49
C LEU A 46 -4.81 -56.77 23.20
N LYS A 47 -5.34 -57.98 22.96
CA LYS A 47 -5.10 -58.73 21.72
C LYS A 47 -5.71 -58.01 20.51
N HIS A 48 -6.97 -57.60 20.60
CA HIS A 48 -7.64 -56.89 19.51
C HIS A 48 -7.04 -55.49 19.28
N ALA A 49 -6.64 -54.79 20.34
CA ALA A 49 -5.91 -53.53 20.24
C ALA A 49 -4.56 -53.71 19.54
N ALA A 50 -3.82 -54.79 19.85
CA ALA A 50 -2.56 -55.09 19.18
C ALA A 50 -2.73 -55.42 17.68
N GLU A 51 -3.83 -56.07 17.29
CA GLU A 51 -4.15 -56.31 15.88
C GLU A 51 -4.59 -55.03 15.16
N VAL A 52 -5.36 -54.13 15.80
CA VAL A 52 -5.62 -52.77 15.28
C VAL A 52 -4.32 -52.04 14.97
N LEU A 53 -3.38 -52.05 15.92
CA LEU A 53 -2.08 -51.39 15.77
C LEU A 53 -1.14 -52.11 14.79
N ARG A 54 -1.44 -53.35 14.40
CA ARG A 54 -0.65 -54.09 13.42
C ARG A 54 -0.75 -53.47 12.03
N GLU A 55 -1.88 -52.88 11.69
CA GLU A 55 -2.10 -52.19 10.40
C GLU A 55 -1.13 -50.99 10.23
N LEU A 56 -0.74 -50.33 11.32
CA LEU A 56 0.26 -49.24 11.30
C LEU A 56 1.67 -49.71 10.90
N ARG A 57 1.90 -51.02 10.79
CA ARG A 57 3.18 -51.59 10.33
C ARG A 57 3.31 -51.64 8.82
N THR A 58 2.32 -51.21 8.05
CA THR A 58 2.46 -51.11 6.60
C THR A 58 3.58 -50.13 6.22
N SER A 59 4.30 -50.41 5.14
CA SER A 59 5.27 -49.50 4.48
C SER A 59 4.82 -49.10 3.08
N LEU A 60 3.66 -49.58 2.65
CA LEU A 60 3.17 -49.42 1.28
C LEU A 60 2.36 -48.13 1.10
N LEU A 61 1.79 -47.60 2.18
CA LEU A 61 1.00 -46.37 2.14
C LEU A 61 1.90 -45.13 2.00
N SER A 62 1.45 -44.18 1.19
CA SER A 62 2.01 -42.83 1.15
C SER A 62 1.83 -42.13 2.50
N PRO A 63 2.67 -41.14 2.84
CA PRO A 63 2.54 -40.38 4.09
C PRO A 63 1.16 -39.78 4.33
N LYS A 64 0.48 -39.36 3.25
CA LYS A 64 -0.88 -38.78 3.32
C LYS A 64 -1.93 -39.84 3.68
N ASN A 65 -1.87 -41.01 3.07
CA ASN A 65 -2.78 -42.12 3.37
C ASN A 65 -2.46 -42.74 4.74
N TYR A 66 -1.18 -42.78 5.11
CA TYR A 66 -0.76 -43.19 6.45
C TYR A 66 -1.23 -42.18 7.51
N TYR A 67 -1.18 -40.88 7.21
CA TYR A 67 -1.79 -39.85 8.06
C TYR A 67 -3.30 -40.08 8.19
N GLN A 68 -4.02 -40.40 7.11
CA GLN A 68 -5.47 -40.70 7.20
C GLN A 68 -5.78 -41.93 8.07
N LEU A 69 -4.97 -42.99 7.93
CA LEU A 69 -5.08 -44.18 8.77
C LEU A 69 -4.84 -43.86 10.26
N CYS A 70 -3.87 -42.99 10.56
CA CYS A 70 -3.56 -42.57 11.93
C CYS A 70 -4.58 -41.54 12.48
N ALA A 71 -4.84 -40.46 11.74
CA ALA A 71 -5.33 -39.19 12.27
C ALA A 71 -6.81 -38.93 12.06
N SER A 72 -7.46 -39.47 11.02
CA SER A 72 -8.81 -39.01 10.68
C SER A 72 -9.96 -39.87 11.19
N SER A 73 -9.89 -41.22 11.29
CA SER A 73 -11.07 -42.02 11.73
C SER A 73 -10.87 -43.52 12.04
N SER A 74 -9.78 -44.02 12.66
CA SER A 74 -9.80 -45.43 13.11
C SER A 74 -8.78 -45.91 14.14
N VAL A 75 -7.55 -45.39 14.23
CA VAL A 75 -6.58 -45.96 15.21
C VAL A 75 -6.45 -45.10 16.46
N LEU A 76 -6.18 -43.81 16.32
CA LEU A 76 -5.99 -42.92 17.49
C LEU A 76 -7.27 -42.74 18.31
N ASP A 77 -8.45 -42.68 17.67
CA ASP A 77 -9.73 -42.61 18.40
C ASP A 77 -10.04 -43.92 19.14
N GLU A 78 -9.65 -45.06 18.58
CA GLU A 78 -9.81 -46.36 19.23
C GLU A 78 -8.85 -46.52 20.41
N LEU A 79 -7.65 -45.96 20.33
CA LEU A 79 -6.75 -45.87 21.47
C LEU A 79 -7.27 -44.92 22.57
N ARG A 80 -8.04 -43.87 22.23
CA ARG A 80 -8.70 -43.03 23.25
C ARG A 80 -9.80 -43.80 23.99
N HIS A 81 -10.57 -44.64 23.29
CA HIS A 81 -11.51 -45.55 23.94
C HIS A 81 -10.78 -46.53 24.87
N LEU A 82 -9.62 -47.05 24.44
CA LEU A 82 -8.76 -47.88 25.27
C LEU A 82 -8.21 -47.12 26.49
N GLU A 83 -7.78 -45.85 26.34
CA GLU A 83 -7.34 -45.00 27.46
C GLU A 83 -8.45 -44.86 28.51
N SER A 84 -9.67 -44.49 28.08
CA SER A 84 -10.83 -44.36 28.97
C SER A 84 -11.17 -45.67 29.69
N TYR A 85 -11.10 -46.80 28.99
CA TYR A 85 -11.34 -48.11 29.60
C TYR A 85 -10.26 -48.47 30.65
N VAL A 86 -8.99 -48.16 30.38
CA VAL A 86 -7.90 -48.38 31.35
C VAL A 86 -8.05 -47.46 32.57
N GLU A 87 -8.53 -46.23 32.39
CA GLU A 87 -8.87 -45.34 33.51
C GLU A 87 -9.98 -45.92 34.39
N ASP A 88 -11.03 -46.49 33.79
CA ASP A 88 -12.12 -47.10 34.54
C ASP A 88 -11.70 -48.39 35.26
N LEU A 89 -10.81 -49.18 34.66
CA LEU A 89 -10.18 -50.34 35.32
C LEU A 89 -9.30 -49.95 36.51
N HIS A 90 -8.67 -48.78 36.46
CA HIS A 90 -7.93 -48.27 37.60
C HIS A 90 -8.88 -47.86 38.73
N LYS A 91 -9.98 -47.16 38.41
CA LYS A 91 -11.02 -46.82 39.41
C LYS A 91 -11.62 -48.07 40.05
N SER A 92 -11.68 -49.19 39.33
CA SER A 92 -12.14 -50.47 39.87
C SER A 92 -11.10 -51.23 40.72
N GLY A 93 -9.91 -50.65 40.96
CA GLY A 93 -8.88 -51.18 41.85
C GLY A 93 -7.80 -52.04 41.18
N THR A 94 -7.71 -52.05 39.84
CA THR A 94 -6.66 -52.80 39.13
C THR A 94 -5.35 -52.03 39.17
N SER A 95 -4.24 -52.69 39.54
CA SER A 95 -2.91 -52.05 39.52
C SER A 95 -2.44 -51.78 38.09
N ILE A 96 -2.18 -50.51 37.77
CA ILE A 96 -1.74 -50.10 36.43
C ILE A 96 -0.30 -50.52 36.18
N ARG A 97 0.56 -50.58 37.20
CA ARG A 97 1.92 -51.13 37.08
C ARG A 97 1.94 -52.51 36.42
N SER A 98 1.06 -53.41 36.87
CA SER A 98 0.96 -54.76 36.30
C SER A 98 0.53 -54.75 34.83
N LEU A 99 -0.32 -53.78 34.45
CA LEU A 99 -0.77 -53.58 33.08
C LEU A 99 0.34 -53.00 32.20
N TYR A 100 1.13 -52.07 32.73
CA TYR A 100 2.29 -51.46 32.06
C TYR A 100 3.32 -52.53 31.70
N GLU A 101 3.64 -53.45 32.61
CA GLU A 101 4.52 -54.60 32.35
C GLU A 101 3.88 -55.59 31.37
N ARG A 102 2.58 -55.88 31.52
CA ARG A 102 1.87 -56.84 30.66
C ARG A 102 1.80 -56.40 29.21
N VAL A 103 1.60 -55.12 28.95
CA VAL A 103 1.58 -54.58 27.59
C VAL A 103 2.93 -54.76 26.87
N GLN A 104 4.05 -54.79 27.62
CA GLN A 104 5.38 -55.01 27.05
C GLN A 104 5.57 -56.42 26.50
N SER A 105 4.73 -57.39 26.88
CA SER A 105 4.80 -58.77 26.36
C SER A 105 4.33 -58.90 24.90
N SER A 106 3.80 -57.83 24.31
CA SER A 106 3.44 -57.81 22.88
C SER A 106 4.69 -57.98 22.00
N GLY A 107 4.72 -59.04 21.19
CA GLY A 107 5.91 -59.40 20.41
C GLY A 107 6.31 -58.40 19.31
N ASN A 108 5.38 -57.56 18.85
CA ASN A 108 5.65 -56.56 17.81
C ASN A 108 5.94 -55.18 18.44
N VAL A 109 7.09 -54.59 18.09
CA VAL A 109 7.56 -53.33 18.68
C VAL A 109 6.60 -52.15 18.53
N LEU A 110 5.96 -51.99 17.36
CA LEU A 110 5.10 -50.83 17.10
C LEU A 110 3.79 -50.89 17.92
N PRO A 111 2.97 -51.97 17.86
CA PRO A 111 1.85 -52.14 18.76
C PRO A 111 2.21 -52.02 20.23
N ARG A 112 3.34 -52.64 20.64
CA ARG A 112 3.83 -52.57 22.01
C ARG A 112 4.00 -51.13 22.47
N LEU A 113 4.65 -50.27 21.68
CA LEU A 113 4.92 -48.89 22.10
C LEU A 113 3.67 -48.01 22.10
N TYR A 114 2.73 -48.19 21.17
CA TYR A 114 1.46 -47.44 21.22
C TYR A 114 0.63 -47.81 22.44
N LEU A 115 0.53 -49.10 22.76
CA LEU A 115 -0.12 -49.55 23.99
C LEU A 115 0.64 -49.06 25.23
N LEU A 116 1.97 -49.08 25.21
CA LEU A 116 2.81 -48.62 26.32
C LEU A 116 2.61 -47.12 26.57
N VAL A 117 2.53 -46.30 25.52
CA VAL A 117 2.22 -44.87 25.65
C VAL A 117 0.81 -44.65 26.20
N THR A 118 -0.18 -45.44 25.75
CA THR A 118 -1.57 -45.33 26.21
C THR A 118 -1.71 -45.72 27.69
N VAL A 119 -1.09 -46.83 28.12
CA VAL A 119 -1.09 -47.24 29.52
C VAL A 119 -0.20 -46.34 30.37
N GLY A 120 0.95 -45.89 29.86
CA GLY A 120 1.84 -44.95 30.52
C GLY A 120 1.18 -43.59 30.78
N SER A 121 0.35 -43.13 29.85
CA SER A 121 -0.52 -41.96 30.02
C SER A 121 -1.43 -42.10 31.25
N VAL A 122 -2.09 -43.25 31.41
CA VAL A 122 -2.94 -43.52 32.59
C VAL A 122 -2.11 -43.76 33.85
N TYR A 123 -0.91 -44.34 33.71
CA TYR A 123 0.00 -44.57 34.83
C TYR A 123 0.45 -43.26 35.47
N ILE A 124 0.75 -42.23 34.67
CA ILE A 124 1.03 -40.88 35.18
C ILE A 124 -0.20 -40.29 35.88
N LYS A 125 -1.38 -40.36 35.25
CA LYS A 125 -2.65 -39.85 35.83
C LYS A 125 -2.99 -40.50 37.17
N SER A 126 -2.69 -41.79 37.32
CA SER A 126 -2.97 -42.55 38.55
C SER A 126 -2.08 -42.20 39.73
N LYS A 127 -0.97 -41.48 39.50
CA LYS A 127 0.05 -41.16 40.51
C LYS A 127 0.67 -42.39 41.20
N GLU A 128 0.55 -43.60 40.61
CA GLU A 128 1.24 -44.82 41.08
C GLU A 128 2.77 -44.74 40.87
N ALA A 129 3.23 -43.91 39.91
CA ALA A 129 4.64 -43.62 39.66
C ALA A 129 4.85 -42.14 39.33
N PRO A 130 6.05 -41.59 39.63
CA PRO A 130 6.36 -40.20 39.30
C PRO A 130 6.38 -39.98 37.78
N ALA A 131 5.77 -38.88 37.34
CA ALA A 131 5.63 -38.55 35.92
C ALA A 131 6.97 -38.54 35.19
N ARG A 132 8.02 -37.99 35.82
CA ARG A 132 9.39 -37.94 35.31
C ARG A 132 9.89 -39.31 34.89
N GLU A 133 9.74 -40.35 35.72
CA GLU A 133 10.28 -41.68 35.42
C GLU A 133 9.58 -42.29 34.21
N VAL A 134 8.25 -42.20 34.18
CA VAL A 134 7.44 -42.74 33.08
C VAL A 134 7.72 -41.98 31.78
N LEU A 135 7.79 -40.65 31.81
CA LEU A 135 8.12 -39.83 30.64
C LEU A 135 9.53 -40.14 30.11
N THR A 136 10.52 -40.29 31.02
CA THR A 136 11.89 -40.67 30.66
C THR A 136 11.93 -42.06 30.02
N ASP A 137 11.24 -43.04 30.60
CA ASP A 137 11.15 -44.39 30.04
C ASP A 137 10.48 -44.38 28.66
N LEU A 138 9.33 -43.72 28.50
CA LEU A 138 8.61 -43.64 27.23
C LEU A 138 9.45 -42.98 26.11
N VAL A 139 10.15 -41.88 26.40
CA VAL A 139 10.97 -41.20 25.37
C VAL A 139 12.21 -42.03 24.97
N GLU A 140 12.77 -42.81 25.90
CA GLU A 140 13.86 -43.75 25.64
C GLU A 140 13.38 -44.97 24.86
N MET A 141 12.29 -45.60 25.28
CA MET A 141 11.72 -46.80 24.65
C MET A 141 11.22 -46.52 23.23
N THR A 142 10.72 -45.31 22.96
CA THR A 142 10.34 -44.89 21.60
C THR A 142 11.53 -44.74 20.66
N LYS A 143 12.79 -44.68 21.15
CA LYS A 143 13.99 -44.79 20.29
C LYS A 143 14.09 -46.14 19.58
N GLY A 144 13.36 -47.17 20.03
CA GLY A 144 13.32 -48.47 19.34
C GLY A 144 12.76 -48.40 17.91
N VAL A 145 12.00 -47.36 17.55
CA VAL A 145 11.40 -47.21 16.21
C VAL A 145 12.19 -46.19 15.38
N GLN A 146 13.16 -46.69 14.62
CA GLN A 146 14.01 -45.86 13.76
C GLN A 146 13.45 -45.66 12.34
N TYR A 147 12.33 -46.31 11.99
CA TYR A 147 11.65 -46.09 10.72
C TYR A 147 10.96 -44.71 10.73
N PRO A 148 11.36 -43.75 9.87
CA PRO A 148 10.93 -42.35 9.90
C PRO A 148 9.43 -42.13 10.02
N LEU A 149 8.62 -42.63 9.07
CA LEU A 149 7.18 -42.36 9.08
C LEU A 149 6.51 -42.86 10.36
N ARG A 150 6.71 -44.14 10.70
CA ARG A 150 6.15 -44.76 11.92
C ARG A 150 6.64 -44.08 13.21
N GLY A 151 7.92 -43.75 13.26
CA GLY A 151 8.54 -43.09 14.40
C GLY A 151 7.99 -41.67 14.61
N LEU A 152 7.82 -40.89 13.52
CA LEU A 152 7.22 -39.56 13.58
C LEU A 152 5.80 -39.60 14.14
N PHE A 153 4.95 -40.51 13.65
CA PHE A 153 3.58 -40.65 14.16
C PHE A 153 3.53 -41.14 15.60
N LEU A 154 4.38 -42.10 15.98
CA LEU A 154 4.45 -42.59 17.36
C LEU A 154 4.91 -41.49 18.33
N ARG A 155 5.91 -40.68 17.94
CA ARG A 155 6.40 -39.56 18.77
C ARG A 155 5.40 -38.40 18.83
N ASN A 156 4.67 -38.14 17.75
CA ASN A 156 3.57 -37.20 17.77
C ASN A 156 2.43 -37.69 18.66
N TYR A 157 2.09 -38.98 18.61
CA TYR A 157 1.12 -39.59 19.51
C TYR A 157 1.54 -39.46 20.98
N LEU A 158 2.80 -39.75 21.30
CA LEU A 158 3.38 -39.52 22.63
C LEU A 158 3.16 -38.08 23.09
N SER A 159 3.49 -37.09 22.24
CA SER A 159 3.31 -35.65 22.53
C SER A 159 1.84 -35.22 22.71
N ILE A 160 0.90 -35.95 22.10
CA ILE A 160 -0.54 -35.75 22.29
C ILE A 160 -1.01 -36.34 23.62
N CYS A 161 -0.62 -37.59 23.92
CA CYS A 161 -1.04 -38.29 25.13
C CYS A 161 -0.50 -37.65 26.42
N VAL A 162 0.70 -37.07 26.38
CA VAL A 162 1.31 -36.47 27.57
C VAL A 162 0.93 -35.01 27.79
N LYS A 163 0.16 -34.39 26.89
CA LYS A 163 -0.14 -32.94 26.91
C LYS A 163 -0.61 -32.45 28.28
N ASP A 164 -1.56 -33.15 28.89
CA ASP A 164 -2.21 -32.82 30.15
C ASP A 164 -1.48 -33.38 31.38
N LYS A 165 -0.29 -33.96 31.19
CA LYS A 165 0.42 -34.81 32.17
C LYS A 165 1.88 -34.41 32.36
N LEU A 166 2.28 -33.27 31.80
CA LEU A 166 3.63 -32.74 31.97
C LEU A 166 3.75 -32.07 33.34
N PRO A 167 4.88 -32.27 34.05
CA PRO A 167 5.25 -31.44 35.20
C PRO A 167 5.38 -29.98 34.75
N ASP A 168 4.52 -29.11 35.26
CA ASP A 168 4.50 -27.68 34.96
C ASP A 168 4.14 -26.90 36.23
N VAL A 169 4.42 -25.59 36.25
CA VAL A 169 4.12 -24.75 37.42
C VAL A 169 2.61 -24.76 37.68
N GLY A 170 2.20 -25.14 38.90
CA GLY A 170 0.80 -25.24 39.27
C GLY A 170 0.09 -26.50 38.77
N SER A 171 0.80 -27.44 38.13
CA SER A 171 0.24 -28.73 37.72
C SER A 171 0.23 -29.74 38.86
N GLU A 172 -0.73 -30.67 38.86
CA GLU A 172 -0.83 -31.73 39.88
C GLU A 172 0.36 -32.71 39.91
N TYR A 173 1.25 -32.60 38.92
CA TYR A 173 2.42 -33.44 38.73
C TYR A 173 3.71 -32.73 39.12
N GLU A 174 3.63 -31.47 39.59
CA GLU A 174 4.76 -30.71 40.13
C GLU A 174 5.16 -31.24 41.52
N GLY A 175 6.47 -31.38 41.75
CA GLY A 175 7.03 -31.86 43.02
C GLY A 175 7.46 -33.32 42.92
N ASP A 176 6.74 -34.22 43.59
CA ASP A 176 7.09 -35.65 43.66
C ASP A 176 7.05 -36.33 42.27
N GLY A 177 6.28 -35.77 41.33
CA GLY A 177 6.18 -36.23 39.94
C GLY A 177 7.28 -35.71 39.02
N GLY A 178 8.05 -34.69 39.40
CA GLY A 178 9.09 -34.06 38.56
C GLY A 178 9.01 -32.53 38.54
N THR A 179 9.95 -31.89 37.83
CA THR A 179 10.01 -30.43 37.66
C THR A 179 9.73 -29.99 36.22
N THR A 180 9.48 -28.70 36.03
CA THR A 180 9.37 -28.06 34.70
C THR A 180 10.60 -28.32 33.83
N GLU A 181 11.80 -28.41 34.42
CA GLU A 181 13.03 -28.73 33.70
C GLU A 181 13.02 -30.15 33.12
N ASP A 182 12.46 -31.12 33.85
CA ASP A 182 12.30 -32.49 33.37
C ASP A 182 11.35 -32.56 32.16
N ALA A 183 10.25 -31.79 32.21
CA ALA A 183 9.32 -31.67 31.08
C ALA A 183 9.96 -31.00 29.85
N ILE A 184 10.74 -29.93 30.05
CA ILE A 184 11.50 -29.28 28.98
C ILE A 184 12.52 -30.26 28.38
N ALA A 185 13.27 -30.99 29.21
CA ALA A 185 14.24 -31.98 28.75
C ALA A 185 13.59 -33.08 27.91
N PHE A 186 12.45 -33.62 28.38
CA PHE A 186 11.65 -34.60 27.66
C PHE A 186 11.19 -34.07 26.29
N LEU A 187 10.60 -32.88 26.23
CA LEU A 187 10.09 -32.29 24.99
C LEU A 187 11.21 -32.00 24.00
N LEU A 188 12.35 -31.47 24.47
CA LEU A 188 13.53 -31.20 23.62
C LEU A 188 14.17 -32.50 23.10
N GLN A 189 14.22 -33.56 23.92
CA GLN A 189 14.69 -34.87 23.48
C GLN A 189 13.76 -35.46 22.42
N ASN A 190 12.44 -35.40 22.65
CA ASN A 190 11.46 -35.88 21.67
C ASN A 190 11.53 -35.06 20.37
N PHE A 191 11.71 -33.75 20.45
CA PHE A 191 11.92 -32.86 19.30
C PHE A 191 13.18 -33.23 18.52
N SER A 192 14.32 -33.41 19.19
CA SER A 192 15.59 -33.80 18.56
C SER A 192 15.47 -35.11 17.79
N GLU A 193 14.87 -36.14 18.39
CA GLU A 193 14.67 -37.44 17.74
C GLU A 193 13.65 -37.38 16.58
N THR A 194 12.55 -36.64 16.76
CA THR A 194 11.54 -36.44 15.70
C THR A 194 12.17 -35.73 14.50
N ASN A 195 13.00 -34.72 14.74
CA ASN A 195 13.72 -34.00 13.70
C ASN A 195 14.75 -34.90 12.99
N ARG A 196 15.51 -35.72 13.72
CA ARG A 196 16.41 -36.72 13.13
C ARG A 196 15.67 -37.71 12.22
N LEU A 197 14.51 -38.20 12.65
CA LEU A 197 13.66 -39.07 11.84
C LEU A 197 13.17 -38.36 10.57
N TRP A 198 12.74 -37.11 10.70
CA TRP A 198 12.27 -36.32 9.55
C TRP A 198 13.37 -36.04 8.53
N ILE A 199 14.61 -35.76 8.97
CA ILE A 199 15.78 -35.63 8.09
C ILE A 199 16.11 -36.97 7.44
N ARG A 200 16.01 -38.08 8.18
CA ARG A 200 16.25 -39.43 7.65
C ARG A 200 15.27 -39.82 6.54
N MET A 201 14.06 -39.26 6.51
CA MET A 201 13.13 -39.45 5.37
C MET A 201 13.76 -39.05 4.03
N GLN A 202 14.67 -38.08 4.04
CA GLN A 202 15.37 -37.64 2.83
C GLN A 202 16.30 -38.73 2.26
N THR A 203 16.97 -39.49 3.14
CA THR A 203 18.03 -40.45 2.78
C THR A 203 17.53 -41.90 2.69
N GLN A 204 16.32 -42.20 3.15
CA GLN A 204 15.81 -43.56 3.30
C GLN A 204 15.61 -44.36 2.00
N LYS A 205 15.61 -43.72 0.82
CA LYS A 205 15.46 -44.36 -0.50
C LYS A 205 16.74 -44.26 -1.36
N ALA A 206 17.93 -44.38 -0.77
CA ALA A 206 19.20 -44.36 -1.49
C ALA A 206 19.49 -45.71 -2.20
N GLY A 207 18.69 -46.04 -3.22
CA GLY A 207 19.02 -47.02 -4.26
C GLY A 207 19.13 -46.33 -5.63
N ALA A 208 19.66 -47.01 -6.65
CA ALA A 208 20.05 -46.46 -7.97
C ALA A 208 18.99 -45.66 -8.77
N ALA A 209 17.74 -45.55 -8.29
CA ALA A 209 16.66 -44.72 -8.84
C ALA A 209 16.45 -43.37 -8.09
N ALA A 210 17.41 -42.94 -7.26
CA ALA A 210 17.26 -41.91 -6.23
C ALA A 210 16.94 -40.46 -6.69
N SER A 211 17.18 -40.11 -7.96
CA SER A 211 17.04 -38.73 -8.44
C SER A 211 15.59 -38.33 -8.75
N LYS A 212 14.80 -39.20 -9.40
CA LYS A 212 13.40 -38.88 -9.81
C LYS A 212 12.43 -38.76 -8.62
N ASP A 213 12.68 -39.48 -7.52
CA ASP A 213 11.82 -39.48 -6.32
C ASP A 213 12.17 -38.36 -5.31
N LYS A 214 13.19 -37.53 -5.55
CA LYS A 214 13.65 -36.51 -4.58
C LYS A 214 12.59 -35.44 -4.34
N ALA A 215 12.01 -34.88 -5.40
CA ALA A 215 10.98 -33.85 -5.30
C ALA A 215 9.71 -34.35 -4.58
N GLN A 216 9.31 -35.60 -4.86
CA GLN A 216 8.17 -36.23 -4.19
C GLN A 216 8.44 -36.43 -2.68
N ARG A 217 9.66 -36.85 -2.30
CA ARG A 217 10.06 -36.93 -0.89
C ARG A 217 10.06 -35.56 -0.20
N GLU A 218 10.53 -34.53 -0.87
CA GLU A 218 10.55 -33.16 -0.32
C GLU A 218 9.12 -32.64 -0.08
N LYS A 219 8.19 -32.91 -1.02
CA LYS A 219 6.76 -32.61 -0.85
C LYS A 219 6.14 -33.38 0.32
N GLU A 220 6.39 -34.69 0.39
CA GLU A 220 5.93 -35.53 1.50
C GLU A 220 6.48 -35.06 2.86
N ARG A 221 7.75 -34.64 2.91
CA ARG A 221 8.36 -34.07 4.11
C ARG A 221 7.70 -32.75 4.50
N GLN A 222 7.37 -31.89 3.54
CA GLN A 222 6.63 -30.65 3.79
C GLN A 222 5.23 -30.92 4.33
N ASP A 223 4.51 -31.92 3.82
CA ASP A 223 3.18 -32.29 4.33
C ASP A 223 3.24 -32.74 5.81
N LEU A 224 4.32 -33.41 6.22
CA LEU A 224 4.50 -33.91 7.59
C LEU A 224 5.13 -32.90 8.57
N ARG A 225 5.54 -31.71 8.11
CA ARG A 225 6.31 -30.73 8.93
C ARG A 225 5.63 -30.38 10.26
N ILE A 226 4.30 -30.32 10.26
CA ILE A 226 3.48 -29.97 11.42
C ILE A 226 3.75 -30.91 12.60
N LEU A 227 4.00 -32.21 12.35
CA LEU A 227 4.26 -33.21 13.39
C LEU A 227 5.52 -32.88 14.21
N ILE A 228 6.52 -32.25 13.59
CA ILE A 228 7.76 -31.86 14.26
C ILE A 228 7.54 -30.58 15.09
N GLY A 229 6.67 -29.69 14.60
CA GLY A 229 6.32 -28.45 15.31
C GLY A 229 5.50 -28.68 16.58
N THR A 230 4.81 -29.82 16.71
CA THR A 230 3.98 -30.13 17.89
C THR A 230 4.76 -30.00 19.20
N SER A 231 6.01 -30.49 19.27
CA SER A 231 6.82 -30.38 20.50
C SER A 231 7.15 -28.93 20.87
N LEU A 232 7.39 -28.06 19.88
CA LEU A 232 7.64 -26.63 20.12
C LEU A 232 6.35 -25.93 20.58
N VAL A 233 5.20 -26.30 20.01
CA VAL A 233 3.88 -25.80 20.45
C VAL A 233 3.57 -26.24 21.87
N ARG A 234 3.98 -27.46 22.27
CA ARG A 234 3.84 -27.89 23.68
C ARG A 234 4.71 -27.06 24.60
N LEU A 235 5.95 -26.76 24.22
CA LEU A 235 6.82 -25.88 24.99
C LEU A 235 6.17 -24.50 25.18
N SER A 236 5.65 -23.86 24.14
CA SER A 236 5.04 -22.52 24.28
C SER A 236 3.74 -22.51 25.10
N GLN A 237 3.09 -23.65 25.30
CA GLN A 237 1.88 -23.78 26.12
C GLN A 237 2.16 -23.94 27.62
N MET A 238 3.42 -24.16 28.02
CA MET A 238 3.79 -24.36 29.42
C MET A 238 3.90 -23.02 30.16
N GLU A 239 3.28 -22.91 31.32
CA GLU A 239 3.32 -21.70 32.16
C GLU A 239 4.68 -21.51 32.84
N GLY A 240 5.38 -22.60 33.13
CA GLY A 240 6.72 -22.58 33.72
C GLY A 240 7.83 -22.02 32.82
N ILE A 241 7.57 -21.83 31.52
CA ILE A 241 8.54 -21.22 30.61
C ILE A 241 8.47 -19.70 30.73
N THR A 242 9.14 -19.19 31.76
CA THR A 242 9.41 -17.76 31.90
C THR A 242 10.47 -17.30 30.90
N LEU A 243 10.52 -15.99 30.67
CA LEU A 243 11.49 -15.35 29.77
C LEU A 243 12.96 -15.68 30.12
N SER A 244 13.29 -15.84 31.40
CA SER A 244 14.63 -16.25 31.83
C SER A 244 14.95 -17.71 31.43
N VAL A 245 14.04 -18.63 31.71
CA VAL A 245 14.16 -20.06 31.39
C VAL A 245 14.24 -20.28 29.87
N TYR A 246 13.45 -19.52 29.10
CA TYR A 246 13.51 -19.56 27.64
C TYR A 246 14.88 -19.14 27.12
N SER A 247 15.39 -18.00 27.61
CA SER A 247 16.67 -17.41 27.20
C SER A 247 17.90 -18.25 27.55
N SER A 248 17.86 -18.95 28.68
CA SER A 248 19.00 -19.73 29.19
C SER A 248 18.95 -21.20 28.80
N GLN A 249 17.77 -21.84 28.76
CA GLN A 249 17.66 -23.29 28.61
C GLN A 249 16.99 -23.74 27.31
N VAL A 250 15.86 -23.14 26.92
CA VAL A 250 15.04 -23.63 25.80
C VAL A 250 15.61 -23.20 24.46
N LEU A 251 15.75 -21.89 24.24
CA LEU A 251 16.16 -21.34 22.95
C LEU A 251 17.55 -21.83 22.51
N PRO A 252 18.60 -21.83 23.36
CA PRO A 252 19.93 -22.29 22.94
C PRO A 252 19.92 -23.72 22.43
N LYS A 253 19.22 -24.64 23.13
CA LYS A 253 19.10 -26.04 22.73
C LYS A 253 18.30 -26.21 21.43
N VAL A 254 17.21 -25.45 21.26
CA VAL A 254 16.43 -25.47 20.01
C VAL A 254 17.26 -24.97 18.83
N LEU A 255 17.98 -23.86 18.99
CA LEU A 255 18.86 -23.31 17.95
C LEU A 255 20.02 -24.26 17.62
N GLU A 256 20.62 -24.89 18.63
CA GLU A 256 21.66 -25.91 18.44
C GLU A 256 21.15 -27.09 17.59
N ILE A 257 19.95 -27.59 17.89
CA ILE A 257 19.31 -28.64 17.10
C ILE A 257 19.13 -28.18 15.66
N ILE A 258 18.62 -26.97 15.42
CA ILE A 258 18.40 -26.42 14.07
C ILE A 258 19.72 -26.33 13.28
N VAL A 259 20.78 -25.75 13.86
CA VAL A 259 22.09 -25.60 13.19
C VAL A 259 22.69 -26.97 12.85
N THR A 260 22.60 -27.93 13.77
CA THR A 260 23.15 -29.28 13.61
C THR A 260 22.48 -30.08 12.48
N CYS A 261 21.24 -29.76 12.11
CA CYS A 261 20.49 -30.48 11.08
C CYS A 261 21.15 -30.48 9.70
N LYS A 262 21.73 -29.34 9.32
CA LYS A 262 22.28 -29.07 7.97
C LYS A 262 21.34 -29.45 6.81
N ASP A 263 20.02 -29.44 7.02
CA ASP A 263 19.00 -29.72 6.01
C ASP A 263 18.15 -28.48 5.72
N LYS A 264 18.04 -28.11 4.44
CA LYS A 264 17.34 -26.89 3.99
C LYS A 264 15.89 -26.82 4.46
N ILE A 265 15.10 -27.88 4.24
CA ILE A 265 13.66 -27.88 4.52
C ILE A 265 13.44 -27.82 6.03
N ALA A 266 14.24 -28.57 6.79
CA ALA A 266 14.14 -28.59 8.24
C ALA A 266 14.49 -27.25 8.86
N GLN A 267 15.62 -26.65 8.46
CA GLN A 267 16.04 -25.37 9.01
C GLN A 267 15.07 -24.22 8.67
N GLN A 268 14.56 -24.17 7.44
CA GLN A 268 13.55 -23.19 7.05
C GLN A 268 12.31 -23.29 7.96
N TYR A 269 11.69 -24.47 8.00
CA TYR A 269 10.46 -24.68 8.74
C TYR A 269 10.63 -24.49 10.24
N LEU A 270 11.72 -24.99 10.83
CA LEU A 270 11.94 -24.92 12.27
C LEU A 270 12.19 -23.48 12.72
N MET A 271 12.93 -22.68 11.94
CA MET A 271 13.10 -21.26 12.24
C MET A 271 11.77 -20.51 12.14
N ASP A 272 10.98 -20.74 11.09
CA ASP A 272 9.62 -20.16 10.96
C ASP A 272 8.73 -20.60 12.13
N CYS A 273 8.81 -21.87 12.54
CA CYS A 273 8.04 -22.41 13.66
C CYS A 273 8.44 -21.73 14.98
N VAL A 274 9.73 -21.52 15.24
CA VAL A 274 10.19 -20.75 16.42
C VAL A 274 9.62 -19.34 16.38
N ILE A 275 9.67 -18.66 15.23
CA ILE A 275 9.16 -17.29 15.04
C ILE A 275 7.64 -17.22 15.19
N HIS A 276 6.87 -18.27 14.94
CA HIS A 276 5.40 -18.25 15.02
C HIS A 276 4.83 -18.80 16.34
N VAL A 277 5.55 -19.68 17.02
CA VAL A 277 5.02 -20.44 18.17
C VAL A 277 5.29 -19.75 19.50
N PHE A 278 6.44 -19.09 19.65
CA PHE A 278 6.81 -18.40 20.90
C PHE A 278 6.28 -16.96 20.90
N PRO A 279 6.08 -16.33 22.07
CA PRO A 279 5.62 -14.95 22.19
C PRO A 279 6.68 -13.91 21.78
N ASP A 280 6.23 -12.70 21.46
CA ASP A 280 7.06 -11.62 20.90
C ASP A 280 8.10 -11.08 21.90
N GLU A 281 7.78 -11.07 23.20
CA GLU A 281 8.69 -10.64 24.27
C GLU A 281 9.96 -11.52 24.32
N PHE A 282 9.81 -12.82 24.03
CA PHE A 282 10.93 -13.76 24.02
C PHE A 282 11.86 -13.52 22.83
N HIS A 283 11.28 -13.12 21.69
CA HIS A 283 12.03 -12.78 20.49
C HIS A 283 12.82 -11.49 20.67
N LEU A 284 12.24 -10.46 21.32
CA LEU A 284 12.92 -9.19 21.57
C LEU A 284 14.17 -9.36 22.44
N GLN A 285 14.09 -10.14 23.51
CA GLN A 285 15.24 -10.33 24.40
C GLN A 285 16.35 -11.20 23.77
N ASN A 286 15.98 -12.15 22.91
CA ASN A 286 16.94 -13.08 22.27
C ASN A 286 17.23 -12.76 20.80
N PHE A 287 16.92 -11.55 20.37
CA PHE A 287 17.00 -11.13 18.98
C PHE A 287 18.41 -11.34 18.39
N GLU A 288 19.45 -10.95 19.13
CA GLU A 288 20.85 -11.13 18.73
C GLU A 288 21.23 -12.60 18.51
N LYS A 289 20.78 -13.50 19.41
CA LYS A 289 21.02 -14.94 19.29
C LYS A 289 20.35 -15.50 18.05
N MET A 290 19.09 -15.10 17.78
CA MET A 290 18.37 -15.52 16.59
C MET A 290 19.07 -15.07 15.30
N LEU A 291 19.48 -13.80 15.22
CA LEU A 291 20.22 -13.27 14.06
C LEU A 291 21.57 -13.97 13.85
N THR A 292 22.29 -14.27 14.93
CA THR A 292 23.56 -15.01 14.88
C THR A 292 23.34 -16.42 14.35
N THR A 293 22.30 -17.12 14.82
CA THR A 293 21.95 -18.46 14.32
C THR A 293 21.51 -18.44 12.87
N MET A 294 20.77 -17.43 12.42
CA MET A 294 20.45 -17.22 10.99
C MET A 294 21.72 -17.13 10.12
N GLY A 295 22.85 -16.73 10.70
CA GLY A 295 24.20 -16.75 10.11
C GLY A 295 24.82 -18.12 9.87
N GLN A 296 24.38 -19.13 10.61
CA GLN A 296 24.96 -20.47 10.61
C GLN A 296 24.09 -21.49 9.86
N LEU A 297 22.99 -21.04 9.26
CA LEU A 297 22.06 -21.91 8.53
C LEU A 297 22.69 -22.43 7.22
N HIS A 298 22.18 -23.56 6.76
CA HIS A 298 22.54 -24.17 5.50
C HIS A 298 22.28 -23.17 4.38
N ALA A 299 23.21 -23.11 3.44
CA ALA A 299 23.25 -22.05 2.46
C ALA A 299 21.99 -22.00 1.57
N GLY A 300 21.41 -23.14 1.22
CA GLY A 300 20.15 -23.19 0.46
C GLY A 300 18.88 -22.69 1.18
N VAL A 301 18.96 -22.30 2.46
CA VAL A 301 17.83 -21.76 3.26
C VAL A 301 17.58 -20.31 2.87
N ASP A 302 16.31 -19.94 2.73
CA ASP A 302 15.89 -18.57 2.45
C ASP A 302 15.85 -17.77 3.75
N VAL A 303 17.02 -17.26 4.15
CA VAL A 303 17.19 -16.47 5.37
C VAL A 303 16.45 -15.14 5.26
N ALA A 304 16.30 -14.59 4.05
CA ALA A 304 15.60 -13.33 3.84
C ALA A 304 14.11 -13.46 4.19
N ALA A 305 13.45 -14.54 3.78
CA ALA A 305 12.05 -14.82 4.15
C ALA A 305 11.86 -15.00 5.66
N ILE A 306 12.78 -15.72 6.33
CA ILE A 306 12.74 -15.93 7.79
C ILE A 306 12.87 -14.59 8.52
N LEU A 307 13.82 -13.76 8.10
CA LEU A 307 14.04 -12.44 8.70
C LEU A 307 12.84 -11.51 8.46
N LEU A 308 12.25 -11.53 7.26
CA LEU A 308 11.04 -10.78 6.95
C LEU A 308 9.88 -11.18 7.88
N ALA A 309 9.64 -12.49 8.06
CA ALA A 309 8.59 -12.98 8.96
C ALA A 309 8.79 -12.50 10.41
N LEU A 310 10.04 -12.47 10.89
CA LEU A 310 10.37 -11.93 12.21
C LEU A 310 10.08 -10.42 12.29
N LEU A 311 10.52 -9.63 11.31
CA LEU A 311 10.30 -8.18 11.28
C LEU A 311 8.81 -7.82 11.17
N GLU A 312 8.05 -8.50 10.32
CA GLU A 312 6.60 -8.30 10.20
C GLU A 312 5.87 -8.59 11.52
N ARG A 313 6.28 -9.66 12.21
CA ARG A 313 5.69 -10.04 13.49
C ARG A 313 5.96 -8.97 14.56
N LEU A 314 7.21 -8.51 14.68
CA LEU A 314 7.57 -7.43 15.60
C LEU A 314 6.87 -6.11 15.25
N THR A 315 6.71 -5.81 13.96
CA THR A 315 5.96 -4.63 13.49
C THR A 315 4.50 -4.70 13.96
N LYS A 316 3.83 -5.83 13.77
CA LYS A 316 2.43 -6.03 14.23
C LYS A 316 2.30 -5.92 15.73
N TYR A 317 3.24 -6.51 16.48
CA TYR A 317 3.28 -6.40 17.94
C TYR A 317 3.39 -4.94 18.40
N HIS A 318 4.21 -4.13 17.71
CA HIS A 318 4.30 -2.70 17.99
C HIS A 318 2.97 -1.97 17.78
N GLU A 319 2.29 -2.25 16.67
CA GLU A 319 1.01 -1.63 16.34
C GLU A 319 -0.08 -1.99 17.35
N THR A 320 -0.12 -3.25 17.79
CA THR A 320 -1.06 -3.68 18.84
C THR A 320 -0.82 -2.96 20.16
N MET A 321 0.45 -2.75 20.54
CA MET A 321 0.81 -2.00 21.75
C MET A 321 0.45 -0.50 21.66
N GLN A 322 0.47 0.08 20.46
CA GLN A 322 0.01 1.46 20.26
C GLN A 322 -1.53 1.59 20.30
N GLY A 323 -2.27 0.57 19.87
CA GLY A 323 -3.73 0.58 19.80
C GLY A 323 -4.43 0.62 21.17
N ASP A 324 -3.84 0.02 22.19
CA ASP A 324 -4.43 -0.10 23.53
C ASP A 324 -4.18 1.10 24.45
N SER A 325 -3.28 2.03 24.09
CA SER A 325 -2.89 3.16 24.96
C SER A 325 -3.37 4.52 24.41
N LYS A 326 -4.65 4.86 24.63
CA LYS A 326 -5.18 6.24 24.45
C LYS A 326 -4.98 7.15 25.66
N THR A 327 -4.33 6.67 26.72
CA THR A 327 -4.02 7.46 27.90
C THR A 327 -2.60 7.13 28.33
N THR A 328 -1.79 8.17 28.53
CA THR A 328 -0.37 8.18 28.94
C THR A 328 0.68 7.83 27.86
N SER A 329 1.47 8.86 27.53
CA SER A 329 2.84 8.86 26.95
C SER A 329 3.44 7.50 26.53
N HIS A 330 3.50 7.30 25.20
CA HIS A 330 4.24 6.30 24.43
C HIS A 330 5.04 5.22 25.18
N PRO A 331 4.48 4.02 25.39
CA PRO A 331 5.27 2.83 25.62
C PRO A 331 5.68 2.23 24.26
N GLN A 332 6.92 2.51 23.85
CA GLN A 332 7.53 1.91 22.65
C GLN A 332 7.93 0.46 22.91
N LEU A 333 8.07 -0.29 21.82
CA LEU A 333 8.51 -1.70 21.71
C LEU A 333 9.73 -2.08 22.57
N LEU A 334 10.49 -1.09 23.07
CA LEU A 334 11.77 -1.24 23.76
C LEU A 334 11.89 -0.42 25.06
N SER A 335 10.77 0.10 25.60
CA SER A 335 10.74 0.95 26.81
C SER A 335 10.42 0.20 28.10
N TYR A 336 10.52 -1.14 28.12
CA TYR A 336 10.20 -1.92 29.33
C TYR A 336 11.23 -1.65 30.44
N GLY A 337 10.91 -0.72 31.33
CA GLY A 337 11.54 -0.52 32.64
C GLY A 337 12.93 0.12 32.67
N ALA A 338 13.38 0.83 31.62
CA ALA A 338 14.70 1.45 31.59
C ALA A 338 14.65 2.90 31.09
N ASP A 339 15.59 3.75 31.57
CA ASP A 339 15.71 5.17 31.22
C ASP A 339 15.65 5.40 29.71
N VAL A 340 15.04 6.53 29.27
CA VAL A 340 14.81 6.88 27.85
C VAL A 340 16.06 6.70 26.99
N GLU A 341 17.24 7.07 27.50
CA GLU A 341 18.52 6.92 26.80
C GLU A 341 18.94 5.45 26.59
N SER A 342 18.63 4.56 27.53
CA SER A 342 18.97 3.14 27.44
C SER A 342 18.06 2.39 26.46
N ALA A 343 16.79 2.81 26.33
CA ALA A 343 15.85 2.30 25.35
C ALA A 343 16.25 2.72 23.92
N GLN A 344 16.66 3.98 23.74
CA GLN A 344 17.18 4.49 22.46
C GLN A 344 18.47 3.78 22.04
N LYS A 345 19.38 3.52 22.99
CA LYS A 345 20.61 2.77 22.68
C LYS A 345 20.32 1.35 22.17
N LYS A 346 19.39 0.64 22.82
CA LYS A 346 18.95 -0.70 22.38
C LYS A 346 18.24 -0.66 21.01
N GLN A 347 17.43 0.36 20.73
CA GLN A 347 16.83 0.57 19.41
C GLN A 347 17.91 0.67 18.33
N ASN A 348 18.91 1.51 18.54
CA ASN A 348 20.01 1.70 17.60
C ASN A 348 20.82 0.40 17.40
N GLU A 349 21.12 -0.30 18.50
CA GLU A 349 21.80 -1.60 18.46
C GLU A 349 21.01 -2.64 17.65
N ILE A 350 19.70 -2.77 17.88
CA ILE A 350 18.83 -3.69 17.13
C ILE A 350 18.81 -3.33 15.65
N PHE A 351 18.63 -2.05 15.30
CA PHE A 351 18.65 -1.62 13.91
C PHE A 351 19.98 -1.97 13.23
N HIS A 352 21.11 -1.65 13.86
CA HIS A 352 22.43 -1.96 13.30
C HIS A 352 22.69 -3.47 13.22
N LEU A 353 22.18 -4.29 14.15
CA LEU A 353 22.26 -5.75 14.07
C LEU A 353 21.48 -6.29 12.87
N VAL A 354 20.25 -5.81 12.64
CA VAL A 354 19.45 -6.18 11.45
C VAL A 354 20.16 -5.70 10.20
N LEU A 355 20.58 -4.44 10.14
CA LEU A 355 21.25 -3.86 8.99
C LEU A 355 22.54 -4.62 8.67
N HIS A 356 23.37 -4.93 9.66
CA HIS A 356 24.57 -5.73 9.48
C HIS A 356 24.27 -7.15 8.99
N ARG A 357 23.15 -7.74 9.42
CA ARG A 357 22.71 -9.05 8.91
C ARG A 357 22.24 -8.95 7.46
N VAL A 358 21.44 -7.94 7.12
CA VAL A 358 21.01 -7.66 5.75
C VAL A 358 22.22 -7.43 4.85
N LEU A 359 23.17 -6.59 5.29
CA LEU A 359 24.44 -6.35 4.61
C LEU A 359 25.21 -7.65 4.37
N LYS A 360 25.33 -8.55 5.36
CA LYS A 360 25.95 -9.87 5.15
C LYS A 360 25.21 -10.76 4.16
N LEU A 361 23.90 -10.57 4.01
CA LEU A 361 23.10 -11.28 3.00
C LEU A 361 23.24 -10.65 1.61
N THR A 362 23.54 -9.34 1.52
CA THR A 362 23.45 -8.56 0.27
C THR A 362 24.79 -8.07 -0.29
N LEU A 363 25.77 -7.71 0.55
CA LEU A 363 27.01 -6.99 0.18
C LEU A 363 28.23 -7.50 0.98
N ASN A 364 29.12 -8.24 0.29
CA ASN A 364 30.50 -8.63 0.65
C ASN A 364 30.73 -9.69 1.77
N GLY A 365 31.71 -10.61 1.67
CA GLY A 365 32.79 -10.76 0.69
C GLY A 365 33.61 -12.04 0.87
N ASP A 366 33.10 -13.18 0.38
CA ASP A 366 33.92 -14.35 0.06
C ASP A 366 33.35 -15.05 -1.18
N VAL A 367 34.04 -14.84 -2.30
CA VAL A 367 33.63 -15.17 -3.67
C VAL A 367 33.43 -16.69 -3.89
N GLU A 368 33.92 -17.54 -2.98
CA GLU A 368 33.79 -19.01 -3.10
C GLU A 368 32.68 -19.63 -2.23
N ALA A 369 32.27 -19.01 -1.13
CA ALA A 369 31.19 -19.53 -0.29
C ALA A 369 29.79 -19.20 -0.85
N LEU A 370 29.69 -18.18 -1.70
CA LEU A 370 28.42 -17.54 -2.08
C LEU A 370 27.65 -18.15 -3.24
N LYS A 371 28.20 -19.14 -3.95
CA LYS A 371 27.35 -19.99 -4.83
C LYS A 371 26.32 -20.81 -4.04
N THR A 372 26.42 -20.81 -2.71
CA THR A 372 25.63 -21.69 -1.87
C THR A 372 24.50 -20.96 -1.11
N LEU A 373 24.60 -19.65 -0.82
CA LEU A 373 23.60 -18.87 -0.03
C LEU A 373 22.56 -18.14 -0.91
N ALA A 374 22.00 -18.81 -1.92
CA ALA A 374 21.07 -18.19 -2.85
C ALA A 374 19.66 -18.03 -2.24
N SER A 375 19.46 -16.99 -1.42
CA SER A 375 18.10 -16.52 -1.14
C SER A 375 17.50 -15.97 -2.44
N PRO A 376 16.24 -16.27 -2.77
CA PRO A 376 15.59 -15.74 -3.97
C PRO A 376 15.61 -14.21 -3.98
N LEU A 377 15.79 -13.62 -5.16
CA LEU A 377 15.70 -12.16 -5.36
C LEU A 377 14.41 -11.59 -4.78
N GLU A 378 13.30 -12.30 -4.99
CA GLU A 378 11.98 -11.93 -4.47
C GLU A 378 12.00 -11.73 -2.95
N SER A 379 12.59 -12.67 -2.21
CA SER A 379 12.66 -12.63 -0.74
C SER A 379 13.56 -11.50 -0.24
N ILE A 380 14.67 -11.21 -0.94
CA ILE A 380 15.57 -10.10 -0.59
C ILE A 380 14.88 -8.75 -0.81
N MET A 381 14.16 -8.59 -1.94
CA MET A 381 13.44 -7.36 -2.23
C MET A 381 12.24 -7.16 -1.29
N ALA A 382 11.51 -8.23 -0.97
CA ALA A 382 10.45 -8.22 0.03
C ALA A 382 11.01 -7.85 1.42
N LEU A 383 12.19 -8.36 1.78
CA LEU A 383 12.89 -8.00 3.01
C LEU A 383 13.21 -6.50 3.07
N PHE A 384 13.68 -5.88 1.98
CA PHE A 384 13.92 -4.43 1.97
C PHE A 384 12.64 -3.60 2.18
N ALA A 385 11.53 -3.99 1.55
CA ALA A 385 10.24 -3.33 1.72
C ALA A 385 9.69 -3.52 3.15
N GLY A 386 9.75 -4.75 3.68
CA GLY A 386 9.37 -5.06 5.06
C GLY A 386 10.25 -4.37 6.09
N PHE A 387 11.56 -4.28 5.83
CA PHE A 387 12.50 -3.57 6.71
C PHE A 387 12.23 -2.07 6.72
N THR A 388 11.86 -1.48 5.57
CA THR A 388 11.40 -0.08 5.50
C THR A 388 10.12 0.13 6.31
N THR A 389 9.18 -0.80 6.23
CA THR A 389 7.95 -0.73 7.03
C THR A 389 8.23 -0.83 8.52
N PHE A 390 9.14 -1.74 8.92
CA PHE A 390 9.61 -1.89 10.29
C PHE A 390 10.32 -0.63 10.79
N THR A 391 11.20 -0.01 9.98
CA THR A 391 11.91 1.22 10.40
C THR A 391 10.96 2.40 10.57
N LEU A 392 9.98 2.55 9.67
CA LEU A 392 8.99 3.61 9.75
C LEU A 392 8.06 3.45 10.94
N LYS A 393 7.63 2.23 11.27
CA LYS A 393 6.66 2.01 12.35
C LYS A 393 7.28 1.95 13.73
N CYS A 394 8.44 1.31 13.87
CA CYS A 394 9.01 0.98 15.18
C CYS A 394 9.94 2.06 15.77
N PHE A 395 10.41 3.03 14.98
CA PHE A 395 11.40 4.02 15.41
C PHE A 395 10.86 5.45 15.39
N GLU A 396 11.42 6.28 16.29
CA GLU A 396 11.11 7.70 16.45
C GLU A 396 11.51 8.54 15.23
N ALA A 397 10.81 9.67 15.04
CA ALA A 397 11.01 10.57 13.90
C ALA A 397 12.45 11.07 13.73
N THR A 398 13.16 11.31 14.84
CA THR A 398 14.51 11.89 14.83
C THR A 398 15.58 10.97 14.23
N HIS A 399 15.42 9.64 14.34
CA HIS A 399 16.37 8.64 13.82
C HIS A 399 15.85 7.88 12.60
N ARG A 400 14.55 8.02 12.30
CA ARG A 400 13.90 7.37 11.16
C ARG A 400 14.56 7.74 9.83
N THR A 401 14.96 9.00 9.66
CA THR A 401 15.60 9.49 8.42
C THR A 401 16.97 8.86 8.21
N THR A 402 17.81 8.81 9.25
CA THR A 402 19.15 8.21 9.17
C THR A 402 19.08 6.71 8.91
N PHE A 403 18.17 6.00 9.59
CA PHE A 403 18.00 4.56 9.40
C PHE A 403 17.45 4.23 8.02
N LEU A 404 16.44 4.97 7.56
CA LEU A 404 15.89 4.77 6.23
C LEU A 404 16.93 5.05 5.13
N ARG A 405 17.76 6.09 5.31
CA ARG A 405 18.89 6.39 4.43
C ARG A 405 19.83 5.19 4.32
N ASP A 406 20.19 4.56 5.44
CA ASP A 406 21.06 3.39 5.44
C ASP A 406 20.41 2.17 4.75
N VAL A 407 19.12 1.91 4.99
CA VAL A 407 18.38 0.82 4.30
C VAL A 407 18.32 1.05 2.79
N MET A 408 17.97 2.26 2.36
CA MET A 408 17.89 2.61 0.95
C MET A 408 19.25 2.56 0.27
N LYS A 409 20.30 3.00 0.95
CA LYS A 409 21.68 2.87 0.47
C LYS A 409 22.03 1.41 0.23
N CYS A 410 21.74 0.53 1.19
CA CYS A 410 22.00 -0.91 1.07
C CYS A 410 21.23 -1.53 -0.12
N CYS A 411 19.96 -1.15 -0.29
CA CYS A 411 19.13 -1.58 -1.41
C CYS A 411 19.72 -1.13 -2.75
N LEU A 412 20.13 0.13 -2.85
CA LEU A 412 20.74 0.67 -4.06
C LEU A 412 22.04 -0.04 -4.43
N THR A 413 22.95 -0.22 -3.47
CA THR A 413 24.22 -0.93 -3.70
C THR A 413 23.98 -2.37 -4.14
N PHE A 414 22.99 -3.06 -3.55
CA PHE A 414 22.62 -4.42 -3.96
C PHE A 414 22.10 -4.47 -5.40
N LEU A 415 21.22 -3.52 -5.78
CA LEU A 415 20.69 -3.43 -7.14
C LEU A 415 21.78 -3.06 -8.17
N GLN A 416 22.77 -2.24 -7.78
CA GLN A 416 23.93 -1.90 -8.62
C GLN A 416 24.84 -3.12 -8.86
N GLU A 417 25.13 -3.91 -7.82
CA GLU A 417 25.98 -5.11 -7.95
C GLU A 417 25.31 -6.21 -8.79
N GLN A 418 23.99 -6.35 -8.70
CA GLN A 418 23.21 -7.37 -9.41
C GLN A 418 22.62 -6.85 -10.75
N GLN A 419 23.03 -5.67 -11.20
CA GLN A 419 22.46 -4.97 -12.36
C GLN A 419 22.48 -5.80 -13.66
N GLN A 420 23.54 -6.61 -13.86
CA GLN A 420 23.66 -7.49 -15.03
C GLN A 420 22.65 -8.64 -15.02
N GLN A 421 22.33 -9.23 -13.85
CA GLN A 421 21.40 -10.36 -13.76
C GLN A 421 19.94 -9.93 -14.00
N PHE A 422 19.57 -8.72 -13.59
CA PHE A 422 18.19 -8.23 -13.74
C PHE A 422 17.91 -7.58 -15.09
N GLN A 423 18.92 -7.15 -15.85
CA GLN A 423 18.70 -6.59 -17.18
C GLN A 423 18.22 -7.66 -18.19
N ASP A 424 18.56 -8.93 -17.96
CA ASP A 424 18.25 -10.02 -18.87
C ASP A 424 16.92 -10.75 -18.54
N ASP A 425 16.48 -10.79 -17.28
CA ASP A 425 15.25 -11.50 -16.86
C ASP A 425 14.05 -10.57 -16.64
N ALA A 426 13.02 -10.69 -17.48
CA ALA A 426 11.79 -9.90 -17.42
C ALA A 426 10.96 -10.14 -16.15
N ASN A 427 10.98 -11.36 -15.60
CA ASN A 427 10.25 -11.68 -14.37
C ASN A 427 10.94 -11.04 -13.17
N ALA A 428 12.28 -11.11 -13.11
CA ALA A 428 13.07 -10.45 -12.09
C ALA A 428 12.83 -8.93 -12.06
N LYS A 429 12.76 -8.27 -13.23
CA LYS A 429 12.41 -6.84 -13.34
C LYS A 429 11.05 -6.53 -12.74
N THR A 430 10.03 -7.32 -13.07
CA THR A 430 8.67 -7.13 -12.57
C THR A 430 8.62 -7.22 -11.04
N THR A 431 9.31 -8.22 -10.47
CA THR A 431 9.42 -8.41 -9.03
C THR A 431 10.17 -7.26 -8.35
N VAL A 432 11.31 -6.83 -8.89
CA VAL A 432 12.08 -5.68 -8.38
C VAL A 432 11.24 -4.41 -8.42
N TYR A 433 10.54 -4.14 -9.53
CA TYR A 433 9.69 -2.94 -9.64
C TYR A 433 8.51 -2.95 -8.68
N LYS A 434 7.92 -4.12 -8.39
CA LYS A 434 6.84 -4.25 -7.40
C LYS A 434 7.31 -3.85 -6.01
N TYR A 435 8.38 -4.47 -5.51
CA TYR A 435 8.86 -4.19 -4.15
C TYR A 435 9.55 -2.84 -4.02
N LEU A 436 10.20 -2.34 -5.08
CA LEU A 436 10.77 -0.99 -5.09
C LEU A 436 9.66 0.07 -5.06
N LYS A 437 8.54 -0.16 -5.76
CA LYS A 437 7.34 0.68 -5.63
C LYS A 437 6.82 0.68 -4.19
N GLU A 438 6.67 -0.49 -3.57
CA GLU A 438 6.20 -0.61 -2.18
C GLU A 438 7.13 0.14 -1.22
N LEU A 439 8.45 -0.10 -1.31
CA LEU A 439 9.46 0.57 -0.49
C LEU A 439 9.39 2.10 -0.62
N LEU A 440 9.34 2.62 -1.85
CA LEU A 440 9.28 4.06 -2.10
C LEU A 440 7.95 4.66 -1.61
N LEU A 441 6.82 3.99 -1.82
CA LEU A 441 5.52 4.47 -1.34
C LEU A 441 5.45 4.49 0.19
N HIS A 442 6.00 3.49 0.87
CA HIS A 442 6.08 3.50 2.34
C HIS A 442 6.92 4.66 2.84
N ALA A 443 8.10 4.88 2.25
CA ALA A 443 8.98 5.98 2.61
C ALA A 443 8.36 7.37 2.34
N MET A 444 7.90 7.59 1.12
CA MET A 444 7.33 8.86 0.67
C MET A 444 5.95 9.14 1.28
N GLY A 445 5.24 8.08 1.67
CA GLY A 445 3.92 8.18 2.29
C GLY A 445 3.96 8.63 3.75
N GLU A 446 5.02 8.28 4.49
CA GLU A 446 5.12 8.59 5.92
C GLU A 446 5.98 9.83 6.22
N LEU A 447 7.05 10.07 5.47
CA LEU A 447 7.97 11.19 5.70
C LEU A 447 7.45 12.54 5.19
N ASN A 448 7.91 13.62 5.83
CA ASN A 448 7.71 14.99 5.34
C ASN A 448 8.76 15.31 4.25
N LEU A 449 8.52 16.35 3.44
CA LEU A 449 9.44 16.83 2.40
C LEU A 449 10.83 17.14 2.94
N ARG A 450 10.94 17.74 4.13
CA ARG A 450 12.24 18.03 4.77
C ARG A 450 13.02 16.75 5.05
N ASP A 451 12.35 15.79 5.65
CA ASP A 451 12.93 14.50 6.03
C ASP A 451 13.28 13.66 4.79
N LEU A 452 12.52 13.83 3.70
CA LEU A 452 12.78 13.16 2.42
C LEU A 452 14.01 13.72 1.70
N MET A 453 14.27 15.02 1.80
CA MET A 453 15.49 15.64 1.26
C MET A 453 16.75 15.08 1.93
N ASP A 454 16.67 14.75 3.22
CA ASP A 454 17.77 14.11 3.94
C ASP A 454 18.03 12.67 3.42
N VAL A 455 17.11 12.07 2.66
CA VAL A 455 17.29 10.73 2.08
C VAL A 455 17.64 10.83 0.60
N GLU A 456 18.90 11.20 0.32
CA GLU A 456 19.44 11.44 -1.03
C GLU A 456 19.15 10.29 -2.02
N PHE A 457 19.19 9.05 -1.54
CA PHE A 457 19.02 7.83 -2.34
C PHE A 457 17.60 7.62 -2.89
N VAL A 458 16.57 8.34 -2.39
CA VAL A 458 15.20 8.26 -2.95
C VAL A 458 15.19 8.65 -4.42
N SER A 459 15.92 9.70 -4.77
CA SER A 459 16.01 10.20 -6.15
C SER A 459 16.65 9.17 -7.10
N GLU A 460 17.69 8.48 -6.62
CA GLU A 460 18.43 7.47 -7.37
C GLU A 460 17.63 6.18 -7.56
N LEU A 461 16.96 5.71 -6.50
CA LEU A 461 16.07 4.55 -6.57
C LEU A 461 14.86 4.82 -7.47
N LEU A 462 14.29 6.02 -7.45
CA LEU A 462 13.19 6.40 -8.34
C LEU A 462 13.62 6.40 -9.82
N LYS A 463 14.87 6.77 -10.12
CA LYS A 463 15.44 6.74 -11.49
C LYS A 463 15.61 5.30 -12.04
N LEU A 464 15.68 4.28 -11.18
CA LEU A 464 15.76 2.86 -11.60
C LEU A 464 14.41 2.30 -12.08
N LEU A 465 13.29 2.94 -11.74
CA LEU A 465 11.96 2.51 -12.16
C LEU A 465 11.66 2.94 -13.62
N PRO A 466 10.92 2.12 -14.39
CA PRO A 466 10.51 2.48 -15.74
C PRO A 466 9.58 3.71 -15.69
N TRP A 467 9.85 4.65 -16.61
CA TRP A 467 9.26 5.99 -16.63
C TRP A 467 7.73 5.98 -16.67
N LYS A 468 7.15 5.23 -17.63
CA LYS A 468 5.71 5.27 -17.93
C LYS A 468 4.84 4.46 -16.97
N THR A 469 5.32 3.30 -16.50
CA THR A 469 4.47 2.32 -15.78
C THR A 469 4.53 2.52 -14.28
N THR A 470 5.66 2.20 -13.63
CA THR A 470 5.74 2.23 -12.16
C THR A 470 6.15 3.58 -11.60
N ARG A 471 7.06 4.31 -12.26
CA ARG A 471 7.54 5.60 -11.74
C ARG A 471 6.41 6.64 -11.68
N LYS A 472 5.62 6.75 -12.76
CA LYS A 472 4.45 7.64 -12.84
C LYS A 472 3.42 7.35 -11.74
N VAL A 473 3.10 6.08 -11.52
CA VAL A 473 2.14 5.65 -10.48
C VAL A 473 2.61 6.01 -9.08
N VAL A 474 3.89 5.75 -8.76
CA VAL A 474 4.46 6.13 -7.44
C VAL A 474 4.35 7.63 -7.20
N VAL A 475 4.72 8.42 -8.20
CA VAL A 475 4.71 9.88 -8.11
C VAL A 475 3.28 10.44 -7.99
N LEU A 476 2.30 9.87 -8.70
CA LEU A 476 0.90 10.29 -8.58
C LEU A 476 0.32 10.00 -7.20
N GLU A 477 0.55 8.82 -6.65
CA GLU A 477 0.13 8.47 -5.29
C GLU A 477 0.78 9.42 -4.27
N TRP A 478 2.07 9.72 -4.43
CA TRP A 478 2.74 10.67 -3.56
C TRP A 478 2.15 12.08 -3.64
N VAL A 479 1.85 12.58 -4.85
CA VAL A 479 1.15 13.88 -5.03
C VAL A 479 -0.17 13.89 -4.29
N GLN A 480 -0.95 12.82 -4.35
CA GLN A 480 -2.20 12.73 -3.60
C GLN A 480 -1.96 12.77 -2.08
N ILE A 481 -0.90 12.12 -1.59
CA ILE A 481 -0.55 12.14 -0.16
C ILE A 481 -0.15 13.56 0.28
N LEU A 482 0.70 14.25 -0.50
CA LEU A 482 1.08 15.64 -0.25
C LEU A 482 -0.15 16.56 -0.19
N LEU A 483 -1.09 16.41 -1.13
CA LEU A 483 -2.33 17.18 -1.16
C LEU A 483 -3.24 16.89 0.03
N ARG A 484 -3.35 15.63 0.48
CA ARG A 484 -4.13 15.26 1.67
C ARG A 484 -3.53 15.81 2.95
N ARG A 485 -2.20 15.88 3.04
CA ARG A 485 -1.47 16.41 4.21
C ARG A 485 -1.42 17.94 4.25
N HIS A 486 -1.73 18.63 3.15
CA HIS A 486 -1.57 20.07 3.01
C HIS A 486 -0.17 20.56 3.39
N GLU A 487 0.86 19.79 3.04
CA GLU A 487 2.24 20.11 3.39
C GLU A 487 2.73 21.34 2.60
N GLN A 488 3.21 22.37 3.30
CA GLN A 488 3.65 23.62 2.68
C GLN A 488 5.11 23.55 2.23
N VAL A 489 5.38 24.11 1.04
CA VAL A 489 6.72 24.19 0.45
C VAL A 489 7.24 25.61 0.59
N ASN A 490 8.24 25.80 1.46
CA ASN A 490 8.67 27.12 1.94
C ASN A 490 10.07 27.52 1.46
N SER A 491 10.87 26.58 0.95
CA SER A 491 12.25 26.81 0.49
C SER A 491 12.42 26.54 -1.00
N VAL A 492 13.39 27.23 -1.62
CA VAL A 492 13.80 27.01 -3.02
C VAL A 492 14.31 25.58 -3.20
N ASP A 493 15.14 25.08 -2.28
CA ASP A 493 15.70 23.72 -2.35
C ASP A 493 14.61 22.65 -2.32
N GLN A 494 13.54 22.87 -1.54
CA GLN A 494 12.39 21.96 -1.48
C GLN A 494 11.65 21.90 -2.81
N VAL A 495 11.55 23.03 -3.53
CA VAL A 495 10.89 23.10 -4.84
C VAL A 495 11.74 22.42 -5.89
N GLU A 496 13.06 22.64 -5.89
CA GLU A 496 13.97 21.95 -6.81
C GLU A 496 13.88 20.43 -6.63
N PHE A 497 13.96 19.96 -5.38
CA PHE A 497 13.84 18.55 -5.05
C PHE A 497 12.47 17.97 -5.43
N LEU A 498 11.38 18.68 -5.11
CA LEU A 498 10.02 18.29 -5.49
C LEU A 498 9.91 18.16 -7.02
N THR A 499 10.40 19.15 -7.76
CA THR A 499 10.34 19.12 -9.24
C THR A 499 11.21 18.02 -9.85
N GLU A 500 12.34 17.67 -9.24
CA GLU A 500 13.16 16.52 -9.66
C GLU A 500 12.37 15.21 -9.54
N LEU A 501 11.69 14.98 -8.42
CA LEU A 501 10.88 13.78 -8.20
C LEU A 501 9.63 13.76 -9.11
N LEU A 502 9.01 14.92 -9.34
CA LEU A 502 7.84 15.07 -10.22
C LEU A 502 8.17 15.01 -11.73
N THR A 503 9.44 14.89 -12.13
CA THR A 503 9.86 14.88 -13.55
C THR A 503 9.01 13.98 -14.46
N PRO A 504 8.59 12.76 -14.09
CA PRO A 504 7.74 11.90 -14.94
C PRO A 504 6.34 12.45 -15.23
N LEU A 505 5.83 13.33 -14.37
CA LEU A 505 4.56 14.03 -14.58
C LEU A 505 4.75 15.34 -15.34
N ILE A 506 5.95 15.91 -15.29
CA ILE A 506 6.30 17.16 -15.93
C ILE A 506 6.75 16.93 -17.37
N ARG A 507 7.61 15.94 -17.65
CA ARG A 507 8.20 15.69 -18.98
C ARG A 507 7.79 14.31 -19.52
N ASP A 508 7.66 14.23 -20.83
CA ASP A 508 7.55 12.95 -21.53
C ASP A 508 8.88 12.20 -21.50
N ASP A 509 8.84 10.88 -21.71
CA ASP A 509 10.02 10.02 -21.59
C ASP A 509 11.11 10.46 -22.59
N PRO A 510 12.33 10.80 -22.14
CA PRO A 510 13.40 11.21 -23.04
C PRO A 510 13.86 10.10 -24.01
N HIS A 511 13.52 8.82 -23.75
CA HIS A 511 13.86 7.69 -24.63
C HIS A 511 12.80 7.38 -25.69
N ASP A 512 11.61 7.98 -25.60
CA ASP A 512 10.71 7.97 -26.75
C ASP A 512 11.24 8.96 -27.79
N MET A 513 11.57 8.46 -28.97
CA MET A 513 11.71 9.35 -30.13
C MET A 513 10.42 10.18 -30.25
N PRO A 514 10.50 11.50 -30.48
CA PRO A 514 9.33 12.27 -30.83
C PRO A 514 8.89 11.80 -32.22
N LEU A 515 8.09 10.74 -32.26
CA LEU A 515 7.29 10.45 -33.43
C LEU A 515 6.42 11.69 -33.67
N PRO A 516 6.25 12.14 -34.91
CA PRO A 516 5.26 13.16 -35.22
C PRO A 516 3.91 12.55 -34.83
N VAL A 517 3.39 12.92 -33.67
CA VAL A 517 2.11 12.42 -33.17
C VAL A 517 1.05 13.03 -34.07
N GLU A 518 0.59 12.26 -35.06
CA GLU A 518 -0.75 12.42 -35.62
C GLU A 518 -1.75 12.55 -34.46
N PRO A 519 -2.75 13.43 -34.57
CA PRO A 519 -3.65 13.74 -33.46
C PRO A 519 -4.23 12.46 -32.87
N LEU A 520 -4.11 12.36 -31.55
CA LEU A 520 -4.47 11.20 -30.73
C LEU A 520 -5.73 10.53 -31.26
N SER A 521 -5.61 9.23 -31.52
CA SER A 521 -6.75 8.37 -31.79
C SER A 521 -7.69 8.39 -30.59
N THR A 522 -8.89 8.92 -30.85
CA THR A 522 -10.15 8.75 -30.13
C THR A 522 -10.16 7.58 -29.14
N GLY A 523 -9.90 7.88 -27.88
CA GLY A 523 -10.21 7.04 -26.74
C GLY A 523 -10.50 7.95 -25.56
N THR A 524 -11.77 8.29 -25.35
CA THR A 524 -12.25 9.25 -24.33
C THR A 524 -11.66 8.99 -22.94
N ASP A 525 -11.46 7.72 -22.57
CA ASP A 525 -11.01 7.35 -21.22
C ASP A 525 -9.52 7.68 -20.97
N ARG A 526 -8.66 7.68 -21.99
CA ARG A 526 -7.21 7.98 -21.83
C ARG A 526 -6.94 9.47 -21.69
N ASP A 527 -7.77 10.29 -22.31
CA ASP A 527 -7.70 11.75 -22.19
C ASP A 527 -8.19 12.18 -20.80
N ASP A 528 -9.30 11.60 -20.30
CA ASP A 528 -9.84 11.91 -18.97
C ASP A 528 -8.85 11.56 -17.84
N ASP A 529 -8.20 10.40 -17.91
CA ASP A 529 -7.16 10.02 -16.93
C ASP A 529 -5.97 10.98 -16.96
N PHE A 530 -5.50 11.36 -18.16
CA PHE A 530 -4.40 12.32 -18.32
C PHE A 530 -4.77 13.71 -17.79
N GLU A 531 -6.00 14.17 -18.04
CA GLU A 531 -6.48 15.44 -17.51
C GLU A 531 -6.60 15.43 -15.99
N MET A 532 -7.07 14.33 -15.40
CA MET A 532 -7.13 14.17 -13.94
C MET A 532 -5.74 14.19 -13.30
N GLU A 533 -4.76 13.51 -13.91
CA GLU A 533 -3.36 13.53 -13.47
C GLU A 533 -2.77 14.94 -13.50
N GLN A 534 -2.93 15.65 -14.63
CA GLN A 534 -2.42 17.02 -14.78
C GLN A 534 -3.14 18.01 -13.85
N THR A 535 -4.42 17.78 -13.57
CA THR A 535 -5.19 18.55 -12.59
C THR A 535 -4.71 18.30 -11.16
N ASN A 536 -4.23 17.10 -10.83
CA ASN A 536 -3.62 16.85 -9.52
C ASN A 536 -2.24 17.51 -9.41
N LEU A 537 -1.45 17.51 -10.48
CA LEU A 537 -0.18 18.24 -10.52
C LEU A 537 -0.39 19.75 -10.37
N SER A 538 -1.42 20.31 -11.01
CA SER A 538 -1.74 21.74 -10.92
C SER A 538 -2.11 22.17 -9.49
N LYS A 539 -2.75 21.29 -8.71
CA LYS A 539 -3.04 21.53 -7.29
C LYS A 539 -1.78 21.64 -6.42
N VAL A 540 -0.68 20.98 -6.78
CA VAL A 540 0.59 21.05 -6.02
C VAL A 540 1.14 22.47 -5.96
N ILE A 541 0.89 23.28 -7.00
CA ILE A 541 1.32 24.69 -7.03
C ILE A 541 0.66 25.47 -5.87
N HIS A 542 -0.55 25.09 -5.42
CA HIS A 542 -1.21 25.69 -4.26
C HIS A 542 -0.57 25.38 -2.91
N LEU A 543 0.34 24.40 -2.84
CA LEU A 543 1.12 24.10 -1.65
C LEU A 543 2.39 24.97 -1.53
N MET A 544 2.78 25.69 -2.58
CA MET A 544 3.94 26.58 -2.58
C MET A 544 3.59 27.90 -1.87
N HIS A 545 3.84 27.95 -0.56
CA HIS A 545 3.57 29.12 0.26
C HIS A 545 4.83 29.53 1.01
N CYS A 546 5.17 30.82 0.95
CA CYS A 546 6.27 31.37 1.74
C CYS A 546 5.82 32.74 2.27
N ASP A 547 6.14 33.01 3.54
CA ASP A 547 5.83 34.29 4.20
C ASP A 547 6.67 35.44 3.63
N ASP A 548 7.88 35.12 3.14
CA ASP A 548 8.74 36.07 2.45
C ASP A 548 8.38 36.16 0.96
N LEU A 549 8.01 37.37 0.52
CA LEU A 549 7.57 37.62 -0.85
C LEU A 549 8.73 37.52 -1.86
N ASP A 550 9.96 37.85 -1.45
CA ASP A 550 11.15 37.74 -2.30
C ASP A 550 11.50 36.26 -2.54
N ALA A 551 11.53 35.44 -1.48
CA ALA A 551 11.68 33.99 -1.58
C ALA A 551 10.55 33.34 -2.39
N LYS A 552 9.30 33.80 -2.22
CA LYS A 552 8.14 33.32 -3.00
C LYS A 552 8.31 33.57 -4.50
N PHE A 553 8.86 34.72 -4.91
CA PHE A 553 9.16 34.99 -6.33
C PHE A 553 10.26 34.07 -6.89
N GLN A 554 11.30 33.79 -6.09
CA GLN A 554 12.36 32.85 -6.48
C GLN A 554 11.80 31.43 -6.66
N ILE A 555 10.95 30.98 -5.73
CA ILE A 555 10.22 29.71 -5.83
C ILE A 555 9.41 29.62 -7.13
N PHE A 556 8.66 30.68 -7.47
CA PHE A 556 7.88 30.70 -8.72
C PHE A 556 8.77 30.69 -9.97
N THR A 557 9.95 31.32 -9.91
CA THR A 557 10.92 31.29 -11.01
C THR A 557 11.44 29.87 -11.27
N VAL A 558 11.79 29.14 -10.21
CA VAL A 558 12.19 27.73 -10.29
C VAL A 558 11.04 26.87 -10.80
N ALA A 559 9.83 27.05 -10.26
CA ALA A 559 8.63 26.33 -10.69
C ALA A 559 8.35 26.54 -12.18
N ARG A 560 8.42 27.78 -12.68
CA ARG A 560 8.25 28.07 -14.12
C ARG A 560 9.30 27.37 -14.97
N ARG A 561 10.57 27.36 -14.56
CA ARG A 561 11.64 26.68 -15.29
C ARG A 561 11.38 25.18 -15.41
N ALA A 562 10.91 24.55 -14.33
CA ALA A 562 10.59 23.13 -14.32
C ALA A 562 9.33 22.80 -15.13
N PHE A 563 8.19 23.43 -14.82
CA PHE A 563 6.91 23.13 -15.48
C PHE A 563 6.86 23.57 -16.96
N GLY A 564 7.66 24.58 -17.35
CA GLY A 564 7.76 25.05 -18.73
C GLY A 564 8.41 24.06 -19.71
N GLN A 565 9.00 22.97 -19.20
CA GLN A 565 9.65 21.94 -20.02
C GLN A 565 8.70 20.82 -20.47
N GLY A 566 7.44 20.82 -20.01
CA GLY A 566 6.50 19.72 -20.19
C GLY A 566 5.75 19.63 -21.53
N GLY A 567 6.20 20.36 -22.54
CA GLY A 567 5.53 20.37 -23.85
C GLY A 567 4.14 21.04 -23.83
N VAL A 568 3.52 21.12 -25.01
CA VAL A 568 2.31 21.93 -25.26
C VAL A 568 1.10 21.42 -24.44
N PHE A 569 0.90 20.09 -24.38
CA PHE A 569 -0.28 19.48 -23.76
C PHE A 569 -0.32 19.52 -22.23
N ARG A 570 0.84 19.61 -21.53
CA ARG A 570 0.91 19.66 -20.06
C ARG A 570 0.91 21.09 -19.53
N ILE A 571 1.60 21.98 -20.24
CA ILE A 571 1.73 23.41 -19.90
C ILE A 571 0.37 24.10 -19.72
N ARG A 572 -0.67 23.66 -20.47
CA ARG A 572 -2.04 24.20 -20.36
C ARG A 572 -2.66 24.07 -18.97
N PHE A 573 -2.25 23.09 -18.17
CA PHE A 573 -2.79 22.86 -16.83
C PHE A 573 -1.92 23.45 -15.73
N THR A 574 -0.60 23.42 -15.88
CA THR A 574 0.35 23.77 -14.82
C THR A 574 0.67 25.25 -14.77
N LEU A 575 0.77 25.95 -15.92
CA LEU A 575 1.12 27.37 -15.91
C LEU A 575 -0.03 28.28 -15.48
N ILE A 576 -1.29 27.89 -15.70
CA ILE A 576 -2.45 28.71 -15.34
C ILE A 576 -2.52 28.99 -13.82
N PRO A 577 -2.45 27.99 -12.92
CA PRO A 577 -2.38 28.25 -11.48
C PRO A 577 -1.18 29.10 -11.08
N LEU A 578 -0.02 28.87 -11.70
CA LEU A 578 1.19 29.63 -11.41
C LEU A 578 1.03 31.12 -11.78
N ILE A 579 0.36 31.42 -12.89
CA ILE A 579 0.00 32.79 -13.30
C ILE A 579 -0.91 33.42 -12.25
N PHE A 580 -1.99 32.75 -11.84
CA PHE A 580 -2.91 33.32 -10.84
C PHE A 580 -2.24 33.55 -9.47
N GLN A 581 -1.36 32.66 -9.03
CA GLN A 581 -0.59 32.89 -7.81
C GLN A 581 0.43 34.02 -7.95
N SER A 582 1.06 34.15 -9.12
CA SER A 582 1.95 35.28 -9.41
C SER A 582 1.18 36.60 -9.43
N LEU A 583 -0.06 36.62 -9.93
CA LEU A 583 -0.94 37.80 -9.87
C LEU A 583 -1.37 38.14 -8.44
N SER A 584 -1.59 37.14 -7.57
CA SER A 584 -1.81 37.38 -6.14
C SER A 584 -0.57 37.99 -5.49
N LEU A 585 0.62 37.48 -5.81
CA LEU A 585 1.89 38.02 -5.33
C LEU A 585 2.08 39.49 -5.75
N VAL A 586 1.70 39.86 -6.98
CA VAL A 586 1.71 41.27 -7.43
C VAL A 586 0.84 42.15 -6.52
N ARG A 587 -0.37 41.70 -6.18
CA ARG A 587 -1.27 42.44 -5.28
C ARG A 587 -0.69 42.56 -3.87
N ASP A 588 -0.07 41.50 -3.36
CA ASP A 588 0.56 41.49 -2.04
C ASP A 588 1.78 42.43 -1.96
N LEU A 589 2.59 42.48 -3.03
CA LEU A 589 3.73 43.40 -3.18
C LEU A 589 3.27 44.85 -3.32
N ASP A 590 2.18 45.12 -4.05
CA ASP A 590 1.61 46.48 -4.20
C ASP A 590 1.09 47.05 -2.87
N ASN A 591 0.56 46.19 -1.99
CA ASN A 591 0.13 46.58 -0.64
C ASN A 591 1.31 46.81 0.33
N LYS A 592 2.50 46.26 0.06
CA LYS A 592 3.68 46.23 0.96
C LYS A 592 4.95 46.75 0.28
N LYS A 593 4.84 47.81 -0.53
CA LYS A 593 5.92 48.34 -1.42
C LYS A 593 7.27 48.61 -0.76
N ASP A 594 7.31 48.95 0.53
CA ASP A 594 8.54 49.44 1.19
C ASP A 594 9.39 48.35 1.88
N ARG A 595 8.98 47.08 1.84
CA ARG A 595 9.66 46.01 2.62
C ARG A 595 10.45 44.99 1.80
N PHE A 596 10.24 44.92 0.49
CA PHE A 596 10.75 43.82 -0.35
C PHE A 596 11.57 44.34 -1.53
N LYS A 597 12.53 43.55 -2.00
CA LYS A 597 13.42 43.94 -3.11
C LYS A 597 12.76 43.75 -4.48
N THR A 598 11.92 42.74 -4.60
CA THR A 598 11.22 42.42 -5.86
C THR A 598 10.16 43.47 -6.18
N LEU A 599 10.21 44.00 -7.40
CA LEU A 599 9.25 45.00 -7.84
C LEU A 599 8.03 44.34 -8.48
N PRO A 600 6.80 44.85 -8.24
CA PRO A 600 5.59 44.35 -8.91
C PRO A 600 5.72 44.30 -10.44
N ARG A 601 6.50 45.23 -11.02
CA ARG A 601 6.80 45.29 -12.45
C ARG A 601 7.57 44.06 -12.95
N GLU A 602 8.52 43.55 -12.18
CA GLU A 602 9.31 42.36 -12.54
C GLU A 602 8.43 41.12 -12.56
N VAL A 603 7.54 40.99 -11.57
CA VAL A 603 6.57 39.89 -11.52
C VAL A 603 5.55 39.99 -12.67
N LEU A 604 5.11 41.18 -13.05
CA LEU A 604 4.23 41.39 -14.20
C LEU A 604 4.92 41.04 -15.53
N GLN A 605 6.21 41.39 -15.70
CA GLN A 605 7.00 40.96 -16.86
C GLN A 605 7.14 39.43 -16.90
N PHE A 606 7.39 38.81 -15.75
CA PHE A 606 7.45 37.36 -15.61
C PHE A 606 6.11 36.69 -15.98
N VAL A 607 4.98 37.27 -15.58
CA VAL A 607 3.64 36.80 -15.97
C VAL A 607 3.40 36.99 -17.47
N HIS A 608 3.80 38.13 -18.04
CA HIS A 608 3.67 38.40 -19.48
C HIS A 608 4.34 37.31 -20.31
N GLU A 609 5.60 36.98 -20.01
CA GLU A 609 6.32 35.94 -20.74
C GLU A 609 5.63 34.56 -20.62
N MET A 610 5.01 34.22 -19.47
CA MET A 610 4.28 32.97 -19.32
C MET A 610 3.01 32.92 -20.17
N VAL A 611 2.22 34.00 -20.18
CA VAL A 611 0.97 34.06 -20.96
C VAL A 611 1.28 34.09 -22.46
N THR A 612 2.32 34.82 -22.89
CA THR A 612 2.77 34.80 -24.30
C THR A 612 3.28 33.42 -24.73
N ALA A 613 4.01 32.71 -23.85
CA ALA A 613 4.44 31.34 -24.13
C ALA A 613 3.26 30.35 -24.24
N LEU A 614 2.17 30.57 -23.48
CA LEU A 614 0.94 29.80 -23.63
C LEU A 614 0.23 30.13 -24.94
N ALA A 615 0.04 31.41 -25.25
CA ALA A 615 -0.68 31.88 -26.43
C ALA A 615 0.00 31.43 -27.74
N SER A 616 1.33 31.46 -27.80
CA SER A 616 2.08 31.05 -29.00
C SER A 616 2.05 29.54 -29.29
N LYS A 617 1.76 28.70 -28.29
CA LYS A 617 1.88 27.23 -28.40
C LYS A 617 0.54 26.51 -28.48
N LEU A 618 -0.57 27.15 -28.09
CA LEU A 618 -1.87 26.51 -27.88
C LEU A 618 -2.98 27.20 -28.69
N GLU A 619 -3.16 26.80 -29.94
CA GLU A 619 -4.24 27.34 -30.80
C GLU A 619 -5.64 26.95 -30.30
N GLN A 620 -5.78 25.80 -29.63
CA GLN A 620 -7.06 25.26 -29.16
C GLN A 620 -7.64 25.95 -27.90
N MET A 621 -6.89 26.85 -27.22
CA MET A 621 -7.31 27.51 -25.98
C MET A 621 -7.33 29.05 -26.08
N SER A 622 -7.53 29.56 -27.29
CA SER A 622 -7.46 30.99 -27.63
C SER A 622 -8.34 31.88 -26.74
N VAL A 623 -9.59 31.50 -26.43
CA VAL A 623 -10.48 32.27 -25.52
C VAL A 623 -9.92 32.34 -24.09
N THR A 624 -9.34 31.25 -23.57
CA THR A 624 -8.75 31.23 -22.23
C THR A 624 -7.51 32.11 -22.17
N CYS A 625 -6.67 32.10 -23.21
CA CYS A 625 -5.52 33.00 -23.32
C CYS A 625 -5.94 34.47 -23.34
N VAL A 626 -6.99 34.82 -24.11
CA VAL A 626 -7.59 36.17 -24.08
C VAL A 626 -8.02 36.55 -22.66
N ASN A 627 -8.76 35.67 -21.97
CA ASN A 627 -9.16 35.94 -20.59
C ASN A 627 -7.95 36.13 -19.66
N LEU A 628 -6.91 35.31 -19.77
CA LEU A 628 -5.70 35.42 -18.95
C LEU A 628 -4.99 36.77 -19.15
N PHE A 629 -4.81 37.21 -20.40
CA PHE A 629 -4.24 38.53 -20.69
C PHE A 629 -5.09 39.66 -20.10
N LEU A 630 -6.41 39.56 -20.21
CA LEU A 630 -7.33 40.55 -19.62
C LEU A 630 -7.28 40.55 -18.09
N GLN A 631 -7.21 39.40 -17.42
CA GLN A 631 -7.03 39.33 -15.97
C GLN A 631 -5.69 39.96 -15.53
N CYS A 632 -4.62 39.73 -16.29
CA CYS A 632 -3.33 40.38 -16.05
C CYS A 632 -3.41 41.90 -16.21
N ALA A 633 -4.15 42.38 -17.22
CA ALA A 633 -4.40 43.81 -17.43
C ALA A 633 -5.16 44.45 -16.27
N LEU A 634 -6.21 43.79 -15.76
CA LEU A 634 -6.98 44.29 -14.61
C LEU A 634 -6.14 44.42 -13.34
N VAL A 635 -5.26 43.44 -13.08
CA VAL A 635 -4.34 43.51 -11.93
C VAL A 635 -3.31 44.61 -12.13
N SER A 636 -2.79 44.78 -13.34
CA SER A 636 -1.83 45.84 -13.67
C SER A 636 -2.44 47.24 -13.53
N ASP A 637 -3.69 47.42 -13.98
CA ASP A 637 -4.48 48.64 -13.81
C ASP A 637 -4.73 48.93 -12.33
N ALA A 638 -5.10 47.92 -11.54
CA ALA A 638 -5.27 48.06 -10.10
C ALA A 638 -3.99 48.56 -9.41
N CYS A 639 -2.80 48.09 -9.83
CA CYS A 639 -1.50 48.54 -9.31
C CYS A 639 -1.08 49.93 -9.83
N GLY A 640 -1.76 50.46 -10.86
CA GLY A 640 -1.45 51.76 -11.46
C GLY A 640 -0.39 51.74 -12.57
N PHE A 641 -0.09 50.57 -13.16
CA PHE A 641 0.84 50.45 -14.28
C PHE A 641 0.09 50.52 -15.63
N GLU A 642 -0.23 51.74 -16.06
CA GLU A 642 -1.03 51.99 -17.26
C GLU A 642 -0.42 51.38 -18.54
N ALA A 643 0.88 51.59 -18.78
CA ALA A 643 1.54 51.11 -20.00
C ALA A 643 1.50 49.57 -20.11
N ILE A 644 1.69 48.87 -18.99
CA ILE A 644 1.67 47.41 -18.93
C ILE A 644 0.24 46.89 -19.12
N ALA A 645 -0.75 47.55 -18.50
CA ALA A 645 -2.16 47.20 -18.69
C ALA A 645 -2.60 47.38 -20.16
N TYR A 646 -2.18 48.47 -20.81
CA TYR A 646 -2.44 48.73 -22.22
C TYR A 646 -1.80 47.64 -23.10
N GLU A 647 -0.53 47.28 -22.84
CA GLU A 647 0.16 46.22 -23.58
C GLU A 647 -0.58 44.88 -23.46
N PHE A 648 -0.97 44.46 -22.25
CA PHE A 648 -1.75 43.23 -22.05
C PHE A 648 -3.07 43.21 -22.82
N ILE A 649 -3.81 44.33 -22.85
CA ILE A 649 -5.06 44.41 -23.61
C ILE A 649 -4.78 44.34 -25.11
N THR A 650 -3.73 45.01 -25.60
CA THR A 650 -3.37 44.92 -27.03
C THR A 650 -2.94 43.50 -27.43
N GLN A 651 -2.22 42.77 -26.56
CA GLN A 651 -1.89 41.37 -26.80
C GLN A 651 -3.14 40.48 -26.83
N ALA A 652 -4.13 40.74 -25.96
CA ALA A 652 -5.41 40.05 -26.02
C ALA A 652 -6.14 40.29 -27.35
N PHE A 653 -6.04 41.51 -27.91
CA PHE A 653 -6.65 41.83 -29.22
C PHE A 653 -5.93 41.10 -30.36
N ILE A 654 -4.61 41.00 -30.32
CA ILE A 654 -3.83 40.24 -31.31
C ILE A 654 -4.23 38.77 -31.29
N VAL A 655 -4.32 38.14 -30.10
CA VAL A 655 -4.77 36.74 -29.98
C VAL A 655 -6.20 36.55 -30.50
N TYR A 656 -7.08 37.53 -30.25
CA TYR A 656 -8.44 37.52 -30.80
C TYR A 656 -8.44 37.55 -32.34
N GLU A 657 -7.63 38.42 -32.96
CA GLU A 657 -7.55 38.55 -34.42
C GLU A 657 -6.91 37.33 -35.09
N ASP A 658 -5.83 36.81 -34.51
CA ASP A 658 -5.00 35.78 -35.14
C ASP A 658 -5.55 34.36 -34.91
N GLN A 659 -6.10 34.07 -33.73
CA GLN A 659 -6.40 32.69 -33.29
C GLN A 659 -7.89 32.35 -33.19
N ILE A 660 -8.79 33.34 -33.07
CA ILE A 660 -10.22 33.09 -32.84
C ILE A 660 -11.04 33.26 -34.12
N THR A 661 -11.44 32.14 -34.74
CA THR A 661 -12.24 32.13 -35.97
C THR A 661 -13.71 31.78 -35.73
N HIS A 662 -14.03 31.05 -34.67
CA HIS A 662 -15.39 30.57 -34.42
C HIS A 662 -16.30 31.65 -33.82
N SER A 663 -17.46 31.90 -34.45
CA SER A 663 -18.41 32.95 -34.04
C SER A 663 -18.82 32.93 -32.55
N LYS A 664 -19.05 31.75 -31.97
CA LYS A 664 -19.41 31.61 -30.54
C LYS A 664 -18.25 31.98 -29.60
N GLU A 665 -17.02 31.68 -30.00
CA GLU A 665 -15.81 31.98 -29.23
C GLU A 665 -15.44 33.46 -29.37
N GLN A 666 -15.60 34.02 -30.58
CA GLN A 666 -15.46 35.45 -30.85
C GLN A 666 -16.40 36.26 -29.97
N TRP A 667 -17.67 35.82 -29.86
CA TRP A 667 -18.64 36.44 -28.95
C TRP A 667 -18.13 36.43 -27.51
N LYS A 668 -17.77 35.25 -26.97
CA LYS A 668 -17.32 35.14 -25.57
C LYS A 668 -16.06 35.97 -25.29
N ALA A 669 -15.09 35.94 -26.20
CA ALA A 669 -13.87 36.73 -26.09
C ALA A 669 -14.16 38.23 -26.08
N LEU A 670 -15.02 38.72 -26.99
CA LEU A 670 -15.44 40.11 -27.01
C LEU A 670 -16.21 40.52 -25.75
N GLU A 671 -17.08 39.65 -25.23
CA GLU A 671 -17.81 39.91 -23.99
C GLU A 671 -16.84 40.12 -22.81
N LEU A 672 -15.80 39.28 -22.72
CA LEU A 672 -14.73 39.41 -21.72
C LEU A 672 -13.90 40.67 -21.94
N MET A 673 -13.55 41.02 -23.18
CA MET A 673 -12.81 42.25 -23.51
C MET A 673 -13.60 43.50 -23.09
N VAL A 674 -14.88 43.57 -23.43
CA VAL A 674 -15.78 44.66 -23.06
C VAL A 674 -15.91 44.77 -21.55
N THR A 675 -16.14 43.65 -20.86
CA THR A 675 -16.28 43.62 -19.40
C THR A 675 -14.98 44.07 -18.73
N SER A 676 -13.84 43.65 -19.25
CA SER A 676 -12.53 44.01 -18.70
C SER A 676 -12.22 45.49 -18.92
N LEU A 677 -12.49 46.04 -20.11
CA LEU A 677 -12.37 47.48 -20.36
C LEU A 677 -13.28 48.31 -19.45
N ARG A 678 -14.50 47.85 -19.17
CA ARG A 678 -15.39 48.54 -18.21
C ARG A 678 -14.88 48.48 -16.77
N ALA A 679 -14.12 47.44 -16.44
CA ALA A 679 -13.59 47.23 -15.10
C ALA A 679 -12.29 48.00 -14.85
N THR A 680 -11.57 48.45 -15.89
CA THR A 680 -10.40 49.32 -15.73
C THR A 680 -10.82 50.70 -15.26
N ARG A 681 -10.05 51.30 -14.34
CA ARG A 681 -10.34 52.60 -13.74
C ARG A 681 -9.19 53.60 -13.84
N LYS A 682 -7.95 53.13 -14.04
CA LYS A 682 -6.76 53.99 -14.03
C LYS A 682 -6.16 54.23 -15.42
N LEU A 683 -6.83 53.78 -16.48
CA LEU A 683 -6.45 54.07 -17.86
C LEU A 683 -6.76 55.53 -18.23
N SER A 684 -5.87 56.20 -18.95
CA SER A 684 -6.14 57.55 -19.46
C SER A 684 -7.28 57.53 -20.48
N ASN A 685 -8.04 58.63 -20.55
CA ASN A 685 -9.17 58.76 -21.48
C ASN A 685 -8.74 58.52 -22.95
N ALA A 686 -7.56 59.00 -23.34
CA ALA A 686 -7.05 58.80 -24.70
C ALA A 686 -6.79 57.32 -25.01
N ASN A 687 -6.13 56.58 -24.11
CA ASN A 687 -5.88 55.16 -24.31
C ASN A 687 -7.18 54.35 -24.24
N TYR A 688 -8.10 54.74 -23.35
CA TYR A 688 -9.43 54.12 -23.25
C TYR A 688 -10.23 54.28 -24.54
N GLU A 689 -10.28 55.48 -25.11
CA GLU A 689 -10.98 55.75 -26.36
C GLU A 689 -10.42 54.93 -27.53
N VAL A 690 -9.09 54.77 -27.62
CA VAL A 690 -8.45 53.95 -28.65
C VAL A 690 -8.84 52.47 -28.50
N LEU A 691 -8.77 51.91 -27.29
CA LEU A 691 -9.13 50.51 -27.04
C LEU A 691 -10.63 50.26 -27.21
N ALA A 692 -11.48 51.20 -26.77
CA ALA A 692 -12.93 51.13 -26.96
C ALA A 692 -13.30 51.19 -28.43
N THR A 693 -12.66 52.07 -29.22
CA THR A 693 -12.86 52.18 -30.67
C THR A 693 -12.43 50.91 -31.40
N LYS A 694 -11.33 50.28 -30.99
CA LYS A 694 -10.93 48.99 -31.55
C LYS A 694 -11.92 47.89 -31.19
N THR A 695 -12.37 47.83 -29.93
CA THR A 695 -13.36 46.84 -29.48
C THR A 695 -14.70 46.98 -30.21
N THR A 696 -15.17 48.21 -30.43
CA THR A 696 -16.37 48.47 -31.24
C THR A 696 -16.16 48.07 -32.70
N GLN A 697 -14.99 48.31 -33.29
CA GLN A 697 -14.66 47.82 -34.63
C GLN A 697 -14.70 46.29 -34.72
N HIS A 698 -14.18 45.58 -33.72
CA HIS A 698 -14.28 44.11 -33.69
C HIS A 698 -15.73 43.63 -33.53
N ALA A 699 -16.52 44.29 -32.68
CA ALA A 699 -17.95 44.01 -32.55
C ALA A 699 -18.71 44.24 -33.87
N ALA A 700 -18.37 45.29 -34.62
CA ALA A 700 -18.95 45.58 -35.93
C ALA A 700 -18.56 44.56 -37.01
N LYS A 701 -17.41 43.88 -36.85
CA LYS A 701 -16.91 42.84 -37.77
C LYS A 701 -17.50 41.45 -37.51
N LEU A 702 -18.32 41.25 -36.48
CA LEU A 702 -18.99 39.97 -36.23
C LEU A 702 -19.88 39.56 -37.41
N LEU A 703 -20.04 38.27 -37.70
CA LEU A 703 -20.75 37.83 -38.92
C LEU A 703 -22.27 38.01 -38.86
N LYS A 704 -22.89 37.86 -37.68
CA LYS A 704 -24.35 37.91 -37.53
C LYS A 704 -24.80 39.30 -37.08
N LYS A 705 -25.73 39.92 -37.82
CA LYS A 705 -26.27 41.25 -37.52
C LYS A 705 -26.91 41.37 -36.12
N HIS A 706 -27.60 40.32 -35.67
CA HIS A 706 -28.16 40.26 -34.32
C HIS A 706 -27.04 40.25 -33.26
N GLU A 707 -25.93 39.55 -33.50
CA GLU A 707 -24.80 39.52 -32.57
C GLU A 707 -24.02 40.85 -32.60
N GLN A 708 -23.79 41.43 -33.77
CA GLN A 708 -23.18 42.76 -33.91
C GLN A 708 -23.93 43.81 -33.09
N ALA A 709 -25.24 43.89 -33.28
CA ALA A 709 -26.06 44.89 -32.64
C ALA A 709 -26.17 44.65 -31.12
N ALA A 710 -26.23 43.40 -30.65
CA ALA A 710 -26.19 43.08 -29.22
C ALA A 710 -24.83 43.38 -28.57
N MET A 711 -23.70 43.19 -29.27
CA MET A 711 -22.38 43.53 -28.71
C MET A 711 -22.11 45.02 -28.62
N VAL A 712 -22.48 45.78 -29.66
CA VAL A 712 -22.41 47.25 -29.63
C VAL A 712 -23.26 47.79 -28.49
N LEU A 713 -24.39 47.13 -28.24
CA LEU A 713 -25.27 47.42 -27.13
C LEU A 713 -24.66 47.02 -25.76
N ASN A 714 -23.97 45.89 -25.66
CA ASN A 714 -23.27 45.46 -24.44
C ASN A 714 -22.08 46.35 -24.06
N LEU A 715 -21.39 46.91 -25.06
CA LEU A 715 -20.37 47.96 -24.87
C LEU A 715 -20.96 49.16 -24.10
N LEU A 716 -22.25 49.44 -24.28
CA LEU A 716 -22.97 50.51 -23.61
C LEU A 716 -23.56 50.03 -22.26
N ALA A 717 -24.27 48.90 -22.20
CA ALA A 717 -24.83 48.34 -20.96
C ALA A 717 -25.13 46.84 -21.10
N GLY A 718 -24.33 45.96 -20.47
CA GLY A 718 -24.42 44.50 -20.64
C GLY A 718 -25.80 43.90 -20.36
N LEU A 719 -26.34 43.07 -21.27
CA LEU A 719 -27.31 41.99 -21.07
C LEU A 719 -27.73 41.28 -22.40
N ARG A 720 -28.28 40.07 -22.25
CA ARG A 720 -28.53 38.97 -23.22
C ARG A 720 -29.56 39.25 -24.37
N PRO A 721 -29.69 38.34 -25.36
CA PRO A 721 -30.29 38.61 -26.68
C PRO A 721 -31.82 38.60 -26.69
N ASP A 722 -32.44 39.79 -26.65
CA ASP A 722 -33.74 40.11 -27.26
C ASP A 722 -33.68 41.57 -27.70
N LEU A 723 -33.15 41.82 -28.90
CA LEU A 723 -32.59 43.11 -29.27
C LEU A 723 -33.57 44.28 -29.23
N PHE A 724 -34.83 44.06 -29.59
CA PHE A 724 -35.76 45.16 -29.87
C PHE A 724 -36.31 45.84 -28.60
N ILE A 725 -36.44 45.11 -27.48
CA ILE A 725 -36.95 45.67 -26.21
C ILE A 725 -35.83 46.15 -25.28
N LEU A 726 -34.60 45.69 -25.52
CA LEU A 726 -33.45 46.10 -24.71
C LEU A 726 -33.05 47.56 -25.00
N PHE A 727 -33.24 48.05 -26.24
CA PHE A 727 -32.94 49.45 -26.59
C PHE A 727 -33.66 50.48 -25.69
N PRO A 728 -34.99 50.46 -25.51
CA PRO A 728 -35.66 51.36 -24.57
C PRO A 728 -35.13 51.24 -23.13
N SER A 729 -34.89 50.01 -22.64
CA SER A 729 -34.40 49.80 -21.27
C SER A 729 -33.02 50.40 -21.01
N GLN A 730 -32.16 50.44 -22.03
CA GLN A 730 -30.83 51.02 -21.91
C GLN A 730 -30.79 52.52 -22.13
N TYR A 731 -31.58 53.03 -23.08
CA TYR A 731 -31.74 54.48 -23.24
C TYR A 731 -32.32 55.10 -21.96
N LEU A 732 -33.19 54.36 -21.27
CA LEU A 732 -33.70 54.72 -19.96
C LEU A 732 -32.58 54.77 -18.89
N TYR A 733 -31.64 53.81 -18.88
CA TYR A 733 -30.47 53.87 -17.99
C TYR A 733 -29.61 55.12 -18.24
N PHE A 734 -29.33 55.45 -19.50
CA PHE A 734 -28.56 56.66 -19.84
C PHE A 734 -29.31 57.95 -19.52
N PHE A 735 -30.63 57.97 -19.72
CA PHE A 735 -31.49 59.08 -19.32
C PHE A 735 -31.45 59.29 -17.80
N GLU A 736 -31.50 58.21 -17.00
CA GLU A 736 -31.33 58.28 -15.54
C GLU A 736 -29.93 58.72 -15.11
N ALA A 737 -28.89 58.33 -15.87
CA ALA A 737 -27.52 58.77 -15.68
C ALA A 737 -27.29 60.25 -16.09
N LYS A 738 -28.32 60.95 -16.57
CA LYS A 738 -28.32 62.36 -17.00
C LYS A 738 -27.32 62.67 -18.10
N THR A 739 -27.18 61.78 -19.08
CA THR A 739 -26.37 62.10 -20.27
C THR A 739 -27.07 63.17 -21.11
N PRO A 740 -26.39 64.27 -21.49
CA PRO A 740 -27.04 65.45 -22.08
C PRO A 740 -27.62 65.21 -23.48
N GLU A 741 -27.12 64.21 -24.20
CA GLU A 741 -27.53 63.90 -25.58
C GLU A 741 -28.79 62.99 -25.65
N VAL A 742 -29.11 62.27 -24.56
CA VAL A 742 -30.27 61.36 -24.52
C VAL A 742 -31.49 62.13 -24.03
N THR A 743 -32.32 62.58 -24.97
CA THR A 743 -33.56 63.30 -24.65
C THR A 743 -34.74 62.35 -24.49
N GLN A 744 -35.72 62.77 -23.68
CA GLN A 744 -37.00 62.07 -23.49
C GLN A 744 -37.72 61.78 -24.81
N ASN A 745 -37.54 62.64 -25.82
CA ASN A 745 -38.13 62.47 -27.16
C ASN A 745 -37.58 61.23 -27.88
N TYR A 746 -36.29 60.93 -27.76
CA TYR A 746 -35.71 59.72 -28.34
C TYR A 746 -36.25 58.45 -27.67
N LEU A 747 -36.42 58.48 -26.34
CA LEU A 747 -36.97 57.37 -25.58
C LEU A 747 -38.43 57.09 -25.96
N ASN A 748 -39.25 58.13 -26.07
CA ASN A 748 -40.64 58.03 -26.52
C ASN A 748 -40.74 57.55 -27.98
N GLY A 749 -39.84 58.01 -28.85
CA GLY A 749 -39.76 57.56 -30.24
C GLY A 749 -39.39 56.08 -30.37
N LEU A 750 -38.44 55.61 -29.56
CA LEU A 750 -38.06 54.19 -29.51
C LEU A 750 -39.21 53.31 -28.98
N LEU A 751 -39.91 53.75 -27.94
CA LEU A 751 -41.07 53.01 -27.41
C LEU A 751 -42.22 52.92 -28.40
N ALA A 752 -42.44 53.97 -29.21
CA ALA A 752 -43.43 53.96 -30.28
C ALA A 752 -43.03 52.99 -31.41
N LEU A 753 -41.74 52.95 -31.77
CA LEU A 753 -41.21 52.03 -32.77
C LEU A 753 -41.32 50.56 -32.31
N VAL A 754 -41.03 50.29 -31.03
CA VAL A 754 -41.18 48.95 -30.44
C VAL A 754 -42.64 48.53 -30.43
N LYS A 755 -43.56 49.45 -30.11
CA LYS A 755 -45.00 49.20 -30.16
C LYS A 755 -45.48 48.82 -31.56
N ASP A 756 -45.12 49.59 -32.57
CA ASP A 756 -45.47 49.32 -33.97
C ASP A 756 -44.92 47.96 -34.45
N HIS A 757 -43.71 47.60 -34.02
CA HIS A 757 -43.13 46.30 -34.36
C HIS A 757 -43.80 45.12 -33.64
N LEU A 758 -44.21 45.27 -32.38
CA LEU A 758 -44.95 44.26 -31.62
C LEU A 758 -46.34 43.99 -32.22
N GLU A 759 -47.00 45.03 -32.72
CA GLU A 759 -48.31 44.91 -33.39
C GLU A 759 -48.20 44.08 -34.68
N ASN A 760 -47.09 44.21 -35.40
CA ASN A 760 -46.82 43.53 -36.67
C ASN A 760 -46.17 42.14 -36.53
N MET A 761 -45.90 41.66 -35.32
CA MET A 761 -45.22 40.38 -35.07
C MET A 761 -46.21 39.20 -35.06
N GLU A 762 -45.86 38.06 -35.66
CA GLU A 762 -46.70 36.85 -35.62
C GLU A 762 -46.95 36.39 -34.18
N HIS A 763 -48.15 35.84 -33.90
CA HIS A 763 -48.51 35.37 -32.57
C HIS A 763 -47.71 34.13 -32.19
N GLY A 764 -46.87 34.25 -31.16
CA GLY A 764 -46.03 33.17 -30.63
C GLY A 764 -45.52 33.46 -29.21
N GLN A 765 -44.79 32.50 -28.64
CA GLN A 765 -44.22 32.59 -27.28
C GLN A 765 -43.30 33.81 -27.12
N THR A 766 -42.47 34.08 -28.14
CA THR A 766 -41.55 35.22 -28.17
C THR A 766 -42.28 36.57 -28.14
N ARG A 767 -43.43 36.69 -28.83
CA ARG A 767 -44.24 37.92 -28.79
C ARG A 767 -44.81 38.18 -27.40
N SER A 768 -45.31 37.13 -26.73
CA SER A 768 -45.86 37.25 -25.37
C SER A 768 -44.79 37.70 -24.36
N GLU A 769 -43.60 37.10 -24.40
CA GLU A 769 -42.47 37.51 -23.55
C GLU A 769 -42.05 38.97 -23.83
N CYS A 770 -42.05 39.35 -25.09
CA CYS A 770 -41.75 40.71 -25.53
C CYS A 770 -42.79 41.73 -25.02
N GLU A 771 -44.09 41.43 -25.13
CA GLU A 771 -45.18 42.28 -24.64
C GLU A 771 -45.14 42.47 -23.12
N ILE A 772 -44.81 41.41 -22.37
CA ILE A 772 -44.64 41.48 -20.91
C ILE A 772 -43.50 42.46 -20.56
N ARG A 773 -42.32 42.29 -21.17
CA ARG A 773 -41.18 43.18 -20.91
C ARG A 773 -41.43 44.62 -21.32
N TYR A 774 -42.10 44.86 -22.45
CA TYR A 774 -42.49 46.21 -22.88
C TYR A 774 -43.42 46.87 -21.85
N ARG A 775 -44.40 46.13 -21.33
CA ARG A 775 -45.34 46.61 -20.30
C ARG A 775 -44.62 46.92 -18.99
N ASP A 776 -43.63 46.12 -18.60
CA ASP A 776 -42.85 46.37 -17.39
C ASP A 776 -41.97 47.62 -17.50
N ILE A 777 -41.38 47.88 -18.68
CA ILE A 777 -40.63 49.13 -18.95
C ILE A 777 -41.56 50.35 -18.85
N LEU A 778 -42.75 50.29 -19.45
CA LEU A 778 -43.74 51.38 -19.34
C LEU A 778 -44.15 51.63 -17.89
N ARG A 779 -44.46 50.57 -17.13
CA ARG A 779 -44.78 50.67 -15.70
C ARG A 779 -43.66 51.33 -14.90
N TYR A 780 -42.41 50.97 -15.18
CA TYR A 780 -41.26 51.56 -14.51
C TYR A 780 -41.08 53.04 -14.89
N MET A 781 -41.25 53.41 -16.16
CA MET A 781 -41.18 54.80 -16.61
C MET A 781 -42.31 55.67 -16.05
N ASP A 782 -43.52 55.11 -15.93
CA ASP A 782 -44.66 55.72 -15.25
C ASP A 782 -44.34 55.95 -13.77
N SER A 783 -43.73 54.97 -13.10
CA SER A 783 -43.34 55.08 -11.68
C SER A 783 -42.32 56.19 -11.41
N LYS A 784 -41.45 56.50 -12.39
CA LYS A 784 -40.48 57.60 -12.32
C LYS A 784 -40.96 58.91 -12.95
N ALA A 785 -42.22 58.98 -13.39
CA ALA A 785 -42.84 60.13 -14.06
C ALA A 785 -42.07 60.63 -15.32
N ILE A 786 -41.48 59.70 -16.07
CA ILE A 786 -40.65 59.99 -17.25
C ILE A 786 -41.50 60.11 -18.53
N ILE A 787 -42.78 59.72 -18.51
CA ILE A 787 -43.66 59.74 -19.69
C ILE A 787 -44.54 61.00 -19.71
N THR A 788 -44.61 61.67 -20.88
CA THR A 788 -45.69 62.61 -21.20
C THR A 788 -46.89 61.83 -21.76
N SER A 789 -48.09 62.22 -21.32
CA SER A 789 -49.39 61.53 -21.40
C SER A 789 -49.97 61.24 -22.81
N SER A 790 -49.15 60.84 -23.78
CA SER A 790 -49.57 60.54 -25.16
C SER A 790 -49.26 59.12 -25.64
N SER A 791 -48.63 58.26 -24.83
CA SER A 791 -48.27 56.88 -25.20
C SER A 791 -49.15 55.79 -24.56
N SER A 792 -50.15 56.14 -23.74
CA SER A 792 -51.07 55.22 -23.06
C SER A 792 -52.17 54.65 -23.99
N GLY A 793 -51.78 54.09 -25.14
CA GLY A 793 -52.67 53.31 -25.99
C GLY A 793 -52.64 51.84 -25.57
N SER A 794 -53.73 51.37 -24.96
CA SER A 794 -53.93 50.03 -24.42
C SER A 794 -53.74 48.91 -25.46
N PHE A 795 -52.84 47.96 -25.19
CA PHE A 795 -52.88 46.64 -25.81
C PHE A 795 -53.86 45.75 -25.03
N THR A 796 -55.04 45.47 -25.60
CA THR A 796 -55.94 44.43 -25.13
C THR A 796 -55.53 43.11 -25.76
N VAL A 797 -54.92 42.21 -24.98
CA VAL A 797 -54.72 40.81 -25.38
C VAL A 797 -55.99 40.06 -24.98
N SER A 798 -56.71 39.52 -25.96
CA SER A 798 -57.72 38.50 -25.73
C SER A 798 -57.04 37.26 -25.17
N SER A 799 -57.49 36.84 -23.98
CA SER A 799 -57.06 35.67 -23.20
C SER A 799 -56.88 34.40 -24.01
#